data_AF-A0A7J4IDK8-F1
#
_entry.id   AF-A0A7J4IDK8-F1
#
_cell.length_a   1.000
_cell.length_b   1.000
_cell.length_c   1.000
_cell.angle_alpha   90.00
_cell.angle_beta   90.00
_cell.angle_gamma   90.00
#
_symmetry.space_group_name_H-M   'P 1'
#
loop_
_entity.id
_entity.type
_entity.pdbx_description
1 polymer ?
#
loop_
_entity_poly.entity_id
_entity_poly.type
_entity_poly.pdbx_seq_one_letter_code
_entity_poly.pdbx_strand_id
1 'polypeptide(L)'
;MARRGKALRAPGRDPGYCLYCARLLIGLLPDLHSEIEGVRAGRDIEYVHRMRVASRRVRAALPLLEGCVGDREFRRWLRRIRRVTRALGAARDVDVQIDFLLSYAGRLPEHLDPAETGLRVIAAADGSVPPGMSIRTHTRSALPATTVPSLPDDIRQPLFPGFRRLLARFAVTLKRRREIEAQLPDPARAAPSGQQGIECLLLRLEQERERLQPDVVSLLDAMESPDLLEEMAGRFRTLEIRLRLEGADPRSAPVYDAAYLQSMIHIDGLRLHAPALADPTQVDAHHEMRIAAKRFRYTLEAFGTLFDDGLKGELKVLKRLQDLLGEVHDCDVWLEMLPIFLEEERTRTIAYFGHDGFFLYIEPGIRHLIEDRRAERTRIHARAVEYWNEVQENRYLEHLEERLLHARDETMKPPADLEHLNEGTGSARIALIADVHGNLPALEAVIADAKMRGATGFINAGDLVGYGSSPNEVIRRLREVGSIDVAGNLDRKVVKTARKGRRVPDDETTDPARVAWTAGVLSPTQLAYLEDLPSTRRFMLRGVRLLVTHIAPEGGKDGILPDLPDDRVPVPERDREADVVILGHTHRPMARTVGGVRFLNPGSVGRSEAGTDKADYALLQLFPFDICHFSISLNRGEETAPDSAAPAPISLGDYAR
;
A
#
# COMPACT_ATOMS: atom_id res chain seq x y z
N MET A 1 -32.74 42.99 -3.21
CA MET A 1 -32.98 41.63 -3.75
C MET A 1 -32.03 41.41 -4.93
N ALA A 2 -30.90 40.74 -4.71
CA ALA A 2 -30.01 40.30 -5.78
C ALA A 2 -29.64 38.83 -5.51
N ARG A 3 -29.88 37.98 -6.51
CA ARG A 3 -29.81 36.53 -6.46
C ARG A 3 -28.36 36.05 -6.27
N ARG A 4 -28.25 34.99 -5.45
CA ARG A 4 -27.06 34.21 -5.10
C ARG A 4 -26.14 33.95 -6.30
N GLY A 5 -24.90 34.43 -6.21
CA GLY A 5 -23.81 34.08 -7.11
C GLY A 5 -23.50 32.58 -7.03
N LYS A 6 -23.34 31.96 -8.20
CA LYS A 6 -22.84 30.60 -8.38
C LYS A 6 -21.49 30.47 -7.65
N ALA A 7 -21.42 29.57 -6.67
CA ALA A 7 -20.15 29.13 -6.12
C ALA A 7 -19.32 28.51 -7.27
N LEU A 8 -18.14 29.06 -7.54
CA LEU A 8 -17.14 28.41 -8.38
C LEU A 8 -16.85 27.03 -7.78
N ARG A 9 -17.26 25.97 -8.47
CA ARG A 9 -16.86 24.60 -8.13
C ARG A 9 -15.40 24.43 -8.55
N ALA A 10 -14.57 23.91 -7.65
CA ALA A 10 -13.22 23.43 -7.98
C ALA A 10 -13.28 22.51 -9.21
N PRO A 11 -12.25 22.50 -10.09
CA PRO A 11 -12.22 21.59 -11.22
C PRO A 11 -12.25 20.16 -10.68
N GLY A 12 -13.38 19.48 -10.88
CA GLY A 12 -13.54 18.08 -10.48
C GLY A 12 -12.69 17.17 -11.36
N ARG A 13 -12.42 15.96 -10.87
CA ARG A 13 -11.99 14.84 -11.73
C ARG A 13 -12.94 14.67 -12.93
N ASP A 14 -12.45 14.01 -13.97
CA ASP A 14 -13.23 13.69 -15.18
C ASP A 14 -14.65 13.17 -14.82
N PRO A 15 -15.72 13.74 -15.41
CA PRO A 15 -17.10 13.34 -15.12
C PRO A 15 -17.36 11.84 -15.34
N GLY A 16 -16.79 11.25 -16.39
CA GLY A 16 -16.92 9.82 -16.69
C GLY A 16 -16.26 8.95 -15.64
N TYR A 17 -15.04 9.32 -15.24
CA TYR A 17 -14.33 8.67 -14.15
C TYR A 17 -15.07 8.76 -12.80
N CYS A 18 -15.60 9.93 -12.46
CA CYS A 18 -16.39 10.08 -11.23
C CYS A 18 -17.69 9.28 -11.27
N LEU A 19 -18.32 9.19 -12.45
CA LEU A 19 -19.51 8.36 -12.65
C LEU A 19 -19.19 6.88 -12.47
N TYR A 20 -18.08 6.40 -13.04
CA TYR A 20 -17.58 5.04 -12.87
C TYR A 20 -17.37 4.70 -11.39
N CYS A 21 -16.62 5.54 -10.68
CA CYS A 21 -16.31 5.31 -9.26
C CYS A 21 -17.54 5.35 -8.37
N ALA A 22 -18.52 6.22 -8.66
CA ALA A 22 -19.79 6.27 -7.94
C ALA A 22 -20.57 4.96 -8.12
N ARG A 23 -20.68 4.44 -9.35
CA ARG A 23 -21.35 3.16 -9.64
C ARG A 23 -20.67 1.99 -8.96
N LEU A 24 -19.35 1.93 -9.02
CA LEU A 24 -18.56 0.90 -8.34
C LEU A 24 -18.88 0.85 -6.85
N LEU A 25 -18.85 2.00 -6.16
CA LEU A 25 -19.11 2.03 -4.72
C LEU A 25 -20.58 1.79 -4.36
N ILE A 26 -21.54 2.24 -5.18
CA ILE A 26 -22.96 1.88 -5.01
C ILE A 26 -23.14 0.36 -5.01
N GLY A 27 -22.40 -0.36 -5.87
CA GLY A 27 -22.45 -1.82 -5.92
C GLY A 27 -21.79 -2.53 -4.73
N LEU A 28 -20.83 -1.90 -4.04
CA LEU A 28 -20.08 -2.52 -2.94
C LEU A 28 -20.68 -2.29 -1.55
N LEU A 29 -21.41 -1.19 -1.34
CA LEU A 29 -21.97 -0.85 -0.03
C LEU A 29 -23.04 -1.84 0.49
N PRO A 30 -23.93 -2.43 -0.34
CA PRO A 30 -24.92 -3.40 0.12
C PRO A 30 -24.31 -4.65 0.75
N ASP A 31 -23.23 -5.18 0.16
CA ASP A 31 -22.50 -6.34 0.70
C ASP A 31 -22.04 -6.07 2.14
N LEU A 32 -21.53 -4.85 2.40
CA LEU A 32 -21.08 -4.46 3.73
C LEU A 32 -22.24 -4.29 4.72
N HIS A 33 -23.35 -3.71 4.28
CA HIS A 33 -24.52 -3.46 5.13
C HIS A 33 -25.22 -4.76 5.55
N SER A 34 -25.34 -5.72 4.63
CA SER A 34 -26.07 -6.98 4.86
C SER A 34 -25.47 -7.87 5.97
N GLU A 35 -24.19 -7.69 6.29
CA GLU A 35 -23.48 -8.52 7.28
C GLU A 35 -23.46 -7.91 8.69
N ILE A 36 -23.89 -6.65 8.87
CA ILE A 36 -23.78 -5.92 10.15
C ILE A 36 -24.46 -6.69 11.30
N GLU A 37 -25.72 -7.07 11.12
CA GLU A 37 -26.50 -7.75 12.16
C GLU A 37 -25.94 -9.14 12.50
N GLY A 38 -25.38 -9.84 11.51
CA GLY A 38 -24.73 -11.12 11.74
C GLY A 38 -23.43 -11.00 12.54
N VAL A 39 -22.60 -9.99 12.24
CA VAL A 39 -21.40 -9.69 13.02
C VAL A 39 -21.75 -9.27 14.45
N ARG A 40 -22.80 -8.45 14.60
CA ARG A 40 -23.32 -8.01 15.91
C ARG A 40 -23.78 -9.19 16.74
N ALA A 41 -24.49 -10.14 16.15
CA ALA A 41 -24.96 -11.34 16.83
C ALA A 41 -23.80 -12.26 17.29
N GLY A 42 -22.68 -12.27 16.55
CA GLY A 42 -21.46 -12.98 16.92
C GLY A 42 -21.61 -14.51 16.99
N ARG A 43 -22.60 -15.09 16.31
CA ARG A 43 -22.89 -16.53 16.38
C ARG A 43 -22.18 -17.37 15.33
N ASP A 44 -21.83 -16.74 14.21
CA ASP A 44 -21.19 -17.38 13.07
C ASP A 44 -20.06 -16.49 12.56
N ILE A 45 -18.85 -17.05 12.54
CA ILE A 45 -17.61 -16.38 12.14
C ILE A 45 -17.60 -15.99 10.66
N GLU A 46 -18.46 -16.58 9.84
CA GLU A 46 -18.55 -16.28 8.41
C GLU A 46 -19.16 -14.90 8.14
N TYR A 47 -19.99 -14.37 9.04
CA TYR A 47 -20.42 -12.97 8.96
C TYR A 47 -19.23 -12.01 9.10
N VAL A 48 -18.31 -12.29 10.05
CA VAL A 48 -17.08 -11.49 10.22
C VAL A 48 -16.21 -11.60 8.98
N HIS A 49 -16.09 -12.80 8.41
CA HIS A 49 -15.34 -13.02 7.16
C HIS A 49 -15.88 -12.21 5.99
N ARG A 50 -17.17 -12.39 5.66
CA ARG A 50 -17.82 -11.72 4.52
C ARG A 50 -17.82 -10.21 4.69
N MET A 51 -18.13 -9.72 5.89
CA MET A 51 -18.10 -8.28 6.18
C MET A 51 -16.69 -7.70 6.01
N ARG A 52 -15.65 -8.39 6.51
CA ARG A 52 -14.25 -7.97 6.35
C ARG A 52 -13.83 -7.95 4.88
N VAL A 53 -14.28 -8.91 4.07
CA VAL A 53 -14.02 -8.93 2.63
C VAL A 53 -14.70 -7.73 1.94
N ALA A 54 -15.98 -7.49 2.22
CA ALA A 54 -16.72 -6.35 1.70
C ALA A 54 -16.07 -5.01 2.11
N SER A 55 -15.68 -4.86 3.38
CA SER A 55 -15.05 -3.64 3.90
C SER A 55 -13.69 -3.37 3.26
N ARG A 56 -12.91 -4.43 2.95
CA ARG A 56 -11.63 -4.32 2.21
C ARG A 56 -11.84 -3.85 0.78
N ARG A 57 -12.86 -4.37 0.08
CA ARG A 57 -13.21 -3.94 -1.29
C ARG A 57 -13.64 -2.47 -1.29
N VAL A 58 -14.51 -2.05 -0.36
CA VAL A 58 -14.89 -0.63 -0.19
C VAL A 58 -13.66 0.22 0.12
N ARG A 59 -12.78 -0.21 1.04
CA ARG A 59 -11.55 0.52 1.39
C ARG A 59 -10.59 0.68 0.21
N ALA A 60 -10.50 -0.32 -0.66
CA ALA A 60 -9.66 -0.27 -1.86
C ALA A 60 -10.25 0.63 -2.95
N ALA A 61 -11.57 0.59 -3.13
CA ALA A 61 -12.27 1.40 -4.13
C ALA A 61 -12.47 2.87 -3.70
N LEU A 62 -12.62 3.15 -2.40
CA LEU A 62 -12.96 4.50 -1.92
C LEU A 62 -11.96 5.59 -2.33
N PRO A 63 -10.62 5.38 -2.29
CA PRO A 63 -9.64 6.34 -2.82
C PRO A 63 -9.86 6.76 -4.27
N LEU A 64 -10.55 5.95 -5.08
CA LEU A 64 -10.91 6.31 -6.46
C LEU A 64 -11.91 7.48 -6.51
N LEU A 65 -12.63 7.79 -5.43
CA LEU A 65 -13.51 8.97 -5.37
C LEU A 65 -12.82 10.25 -4.89
N GLU A 66 -11.52 10.23 -4.61
CA GLU A 66 -10.80 11.44 -4.25
C GLU A 66 -10.93 12.48 -5.39
N GLY A 67 -11.36 13.70 -5.06
CA GLY A 67 -11.65 14.75 -6.04
C GLY A 67 -13.01 14.66 -6.77
N CYS A 68 -13.79 13.58 -6.57
CA CYS A 68 -15.17 13.46 -7.08
C CYS A 68 -16.24 13.90 -6.07
N VAL A 69 -15.88 13.90 -4.79
CA VAL A 69 -16.71 14.31 -3.65
C VAL A 69 -15.92 15.31 -2.79
N GLY A 70 -16.56 15.95 -1.80
CA GLY A 70 -15.85 16.92 -0.96
C GLY A 70 -14.78 16.28 -0.08
N ASP A 71 -13.57 16.86 -0.02
CA ASP A 71 -12.42 16.32 0.71
C ASP A 71 -12.69 16.00 2.18
N ARG A 72 -13.53 16.81 2.84
CA ARG A 72 -13.92 16.60 4.24
C ARG A 72 -14.78 15.35 4.40
N GLU A 73 -15.72 15.14 3.48
CA GLU A 73 -16.60 13.96 3.45
C GLU A 73 -15.78 12.71 3.16
N PHE A 74 -14.96 12.75 2.11
CA PHE A 74 -14.05 11.67 1.71
C PHE A 74 -13.15 11.22 2.87
N ARG A 75 -12.40 12.15 3.48
CA ARG A 75 -11.50 11.84 4.60
C ARG A 75 -12.24 11.30 5.82
N ARG A 76 -13.49 11.71 6.05
CA ARG A 76 -14.33 11.15 7.12
C ARG A 76 -14.67 9.69 6.82
N TRP A 77 -15.23 9.41 5.64
CA TRP A 77 -15.62 8.05 5.25
C TRP A 77 -14.43 7.09 5.24
N LEU A 78 -13.32 7.49 4.64
CA LEU A 78 -12.11 6.68 4.57
C LEU A 78 -11.57 6.32 5.96
N ARG A 79 -11.57 7.28 6.91
CA ARG A 79 -11.17 7.00 8.30
C ARG A 79 -12.10 5.99 8.97
N ARG A 80 -13.41 6.10 8.79
CA ARG A 80 -14.40 5.20 9.42
C ARG A 80 -14.30 3.78 8.85
N ILE A 81 -14.30 3.63 7.52
CA ILE A 81 -14.15 2.33 6.86
C ILE A 81 -12.81 1.67 7.23
N ARG A 82 -11.72 2.45 7.34
CA ARG A 82 -10.42 1.94 7.79
C ARG A 82 -10.47 1.38 9.22
N ARG A 83 -11.14 2.06 10.16
CA ARG A 83 -11.27 1.57 11.55
C ARG A 83 -12.02 0.24 11.60
N VAL A 84 -13.14 0.15 10.89
CA VAL A 84 -13.97 -1.05 10.85
C VAL A 84 -13.23 -2.21 10.19
N THR A 85 -12.56 -1.97 9.07
CA THR A 85 -11.75 -2.99 8.40
C THR A 85 -10.61 -3.50 9.28
N ARG A 86 -10.04 -2.67 10.17
CA ARG A 86 -9.01 -3.10 11.12
C ARG A 86 -9.58 -3.95 12.25
N ALA A 87 -10.69 -3.54 12.86
CA ALA A 87 -11.31 -4.30 13.93
C ALA A 87 -11.85 -5.66 13.46
N LEU A 88 -12.52 -5.69 12.30
CA LEU A 88 -12.91 -6.95 11.64
C LEU A 88 -11.69 -7.80 11.23
N GLY A 89 -10.57 -7.15 10.92
CA GLY A 89 -9.29 -7.82 10.68
C GLY A 89 -8.82 -8.58 11.91
N ALA A 90 -8.63 -7.88 13.03
CA ALA A 90 -8.19 -8.47 14.29
C ALA A 90 -9.10 -9.63 14.74
N ALA A 91 -10.42 -9.45 14.70
CA ALA A 91 -11.36 -10.51 15.06
C ALA A 91 -11.25 -11.73 14.13
N ARG A 92 -11.21 -11.52 12.81
CA ARG A 92 -11.13 -12.64 11.85
C ARG A 92 -9.79 -13.35 11.91
N ASP A 93 -8.69 -12.64 12.17
CA ASP A 93 -7.38 -13.26 12.26
C ASP A 93 -7.36 -14.27 13.42
N VAL A 94 -7.97 -13.94 14.57
CA VAL A 94 -8.17 -14.89 15.69
C VAL A 94 -9.15 -16.01 15.33
N ASP A 95 -10.29 -15.71 14.68
CA ASP A 95 -11.25 -16.74 14.23
C ASP A 95 -10.60 -17.79 13.33
N VAL A 96 -9.73 -17.37 12.40
CA VAL A 96 -8.97 -18.27 11.50
C VAL A 96 -7.98 -19.12 12.27
N GLN A 97 -7.30 -18.54 13.27
CA GLN A 97 -6.36 -19.29 14.12
C GLN A 97 -7.09 -20.37 14.94
N ILE A 98 -8.26 -20.05 15.50
CA ILE A 98 -9.11 -21.00 16.23
C ILE A 98 -9.54 -22.16 15.31
N ASP A 99 -10.09 -21.86 14.14
CA ASP A 99 -10.54 -22.88 13.17
C ASP A 99 -9.39 -23.79 12.71
N PHE A 100 -8.23 -23.19 12.46
CA PHE A 100 -7.01 -23.94 12.15
C PHE A 100 -6.61 -24.89 13.28
N LEU A 101 -6.59 -24.44 14.53
CA LEU A 101 -6.18 -25.27 15.67
C LEU A 101 -7.18 -26.39 15.95
N LEU A 102 -8.49 -26.16 15.81
CA LEU A 102 -9.49 -27.21 15.92
C LEU A 102 -9.25 -28.32 14.88
N SER A 103 -8.94 -27.93 13.65
CA SER A 103 -8.60 -28.86 12.56
C SER A 103 -7.22 -29.53 12.76
N TYR A 104 -6.29 -28.85 13.43
CA TYR A 104 -4.95 -29.37 13.73
C TYR A 104 -4.97 -30.37 14.88
N ALA A 105 -5.73 -30.09 15.95
CA ALA A 105 -5.86 -30.98 17.11
C ALA A 105 -6.35 -32.38 16.71
N GLY A 106 -7.26 -32.48 15.73
CA GLY A 106 -7.72 -33.76 15.19
C GLY A 106 -6.69 -34.54 14.36
N ARG A 107 -5.52 -33.95 14.06
CA ARG A 107 -4.43 -34.57 13.29
C ARG A 107 -3.18 -34.85 14.12
N LEU A 108 -3.18 -34.52 15.40
CA LEU A 108 -2.05 -34.78 16.29
C LEU A 108 -1.81 -36.29 16.45
N PRO A 109 -0.55 -36.75 16.52
CA PRO A 109 -0.23 -38.11 16.91
C PRO A 109 -0.79 -38.43 18.31
N GLU A 110 -1.26 -39.66 18.54
CA GLU A 110 -1.78 -40.08 19.86
C GLU A 110 -0.74 -39.93 20.98
N HIS A 111 0.56 -40.03 20.65
CA HIS A 111 1.68 -39.84 21.55
C HIS A 111 2.80 -39.06 20.85
N LEU A 112 3.37 -38.06 21.53
CA LEU A 112 4.60 -37.39 21.12
C LEU A 112 5.75 -37.88 22.01
N ASP A 113 6.83 -38.39 21.42
CA ASP A 113 7.99 -38.85 22.19
C ASP A 113 8.72 -37.64 22.81
N PRO A 114 8.94 -37.61 24.14
CA PRO A 114 9.79 -36.60 24.78
C PRO A 114 11.20 -36.49 24.17
N ALA A 115 11.76 -37.59 23.66
CA ALA A 115 13.08 -37.60 23.03
C ALA A 115 13.09 -36.96 21.64
N GLU A 116 12.01 -37.06 20.86
CA GLU A 116 11.87 -36.43 19.54
C GLU A 116 11.60 -34.92 19.63
N THR A 117 11.03 -34.46 20.75
CA THR A 117 10.73 -33.05 21.04
C THR A 117 11.91 -32.30 21.68
N GLY A 118 13.06 -32.96 21.85
CA GLY A 118 14.25 -32.37 22.45
C GLY A 118 14.15 -32.15 23.96
N LEU A 119 13.29 -32.89 24.69
CA LEU A 119 13.31 -32.85 26.15
C LEU A 119 14.66 -33.36 26.65
N ARG A 120 15.51 -32.43 27.08
CA ARG A 120 16.34 -32.70 28.25
C ARG A 120 15.40 -32.71 29.44
N VAL A 121 14.89 -33.89 29.78
CA VAL A 121 14.59 -34.18 31.18
C VAL A 121 15.90 -33.86 31.90
N ILE A 122 15.94 -32.75 32.65
CA ILE A 122 16.94 -32.63 33.70
C ILE A 122 16.55 -33.70 34.71
N ALA A 123 16.99 -34.93 34.45
CA ALA A 123 17.30 -35.83 35.53
C ALA A 123 18.30 -35.05 36.37
N ALA A 124 17.97 -34.81 37.64
CA ALA A 124 18.96 -34.36 38.60
C ALA A 124 20.19 -35.26 38.40
N ALA A 125 21.31 -34.65 38.02
CA ALA A 125 22.54 -35.34 37.69
C ALA A 125 23.26 -35.77 38.98
N ASP A 126 22.54 -36.54 39.79
CA ASP A 126 22.99 -37.40 40.86
C ASP A 126 21.72 -37.94 41.53
N GLY A 127 21.58 -39.26 41.65
CA GLY A 127 20.51 -39.90 42.41
C GLY A 127 20.62 -39.65 43.93
N SER A 128 21.03 -38.45 44.35
CA SER A 128 21.18 -38.04 45.74
C SER A 128 19.91 -37.33 46.20
N VAL A 129 19.13 -37.99 47.04
CA VAL A 129 18.23 -37.28 47.95
C VAL A 129 19.11 -36.45 48.89
N PRO A 130 18.94 -35.12 49.00
CA PRO A 130 19.68 -34.33 49.98
C PRO A 130 19.33 -34.83 51.40
N PRO A 131 20.31 -35.10 52.27
CA PRO A 131 20.05 -35.67 53.58
C PRO A 131 19.31 -34.64 54.44
N GLY A 132 18.03 -34.90 54.71
CA GLY A 132 17.21 -34.03 55.57
C GLY A 132 15.69 -34.07 55.38
N MET A 133 15.16 -34.76 54.36
CA MET A 133 13.70 -34.83 54.17
C MET A 133 13.19 -36.26 54.38
N SER A 134 12.80 -36.60 55.62
CA SER A 134 12.02 -37.81 55.88
C SER A 134 10.63 -37.65 55.28
N ILE A 135 10.23 -38.58 54.42
CA ILE A 135 8.85 -38.76 53.98
C ILE A 135 8.00 -38.99 55.24
N ARG A 136 7.23 -37.99 55.65
CA ARG A 136 6.08 -38.20 56.53
C ARG A 136 4.83 -38.23 55.67
N THR A 137 4.29 -39.43 55.51
CA THR A 137 2.87 -39.65 55.23
C THR A 137 2.05 -38.94 56.31
N HIS A 138 1.58 -37.72 56.02
CA HIS A 138 0.57 -37.06 56.83
C HIS A 138 -0.79 -37.17 56.12
N THR A 139 -1.62 -38.02 56.72
CA THR A 139 -3.08 -37.99 56.68
C THR A 139 -3.64 -36.58 56.61
N ARG A 140 -4.70 -36.42 55.79
CA ARG A 140 -5.64 -35.28 55.72
C ARG A 140 -5.66 -34.44 57.00
N SER A 141 -5.17 -33.21 56.91
CA SER A 141 -5.50 -32.12 57.83
C SER A 141 -5.84 -30.90 56.98
N ALA A 142 -7.01 -30.33 57.22
CA ALA A 142 -7.49 -29.13 56.55
C ALA A 142 -6.48 -27.98 56.71
N LEU A 143 -6.12 -27.34 55.60
CA LEU A 143 -5.40 -26.07 55.62
C LEU A 143 -6.36 -24.95 56.04
N PRO A 144 -5.91 -23.98 56.87
CA PRO A 144 -6.74 -22.87 57.32
C PRO A 144 -7.03 -21.92 56.16
N ALA A 145 -8.22 -21.31 56.18
CA ALA A 145 -8.63 -20.28 55.24
C ALA A 145 -7.69 -19.06 55.35
N THR A 146 -6.74 -18.94 54.44
CA THR A 146 -5.97 -17.72 54.23
C THR A 146 -6.64 -16.87 53.16
N THR A 147 -6.93 -15.65 53.56
CA THR A 147 -7.64 -14.56 52.88
C THR A 147 -7.19 -14.32 51.44
N VAL A 148 -8.13 -14.54 50.51
CA VAL A 148 -8.18 -13.86 49.21
C VAL A 148 -8.38 -12.36 49.50
N PRO A 149 -7.65 -11.43 48.85
CA PRO A 149 -7.98 -10.01 48.97
C PRO A 149 -9.37 -9.77 48.37
N SER A 150 -10.31 -9.35 49.21
CA SER A 150 -11.65 -8.94 48.81
C SER A 150 -11.58 -7.70 47.92
N LEU A 151 -12.25 -7.73 46.76
CA LEU A 151 -12.53 -6.52 45.98
C LEU A 151 -13.29 -5.50 46.85
N PRO A 152 -13.06 -4.19 46.68
CA PRO A 152 -13.82 -3.14 47.37
C PRO A 152 -15.34 -3.26 47.16
N ASP A 153 -16.11 -2.93 48.19
CA ASP A 153 -17.57 -3.14 48.31
C ASP A 153 -18.44 -2.26 47.37
N ASP A 154 -17.82 -1.50 46.48
CA ASP A 154 -18.48 -0.47 45.67
C ASP A 154 -19.20 -1.05 44.44
N ILE A 155 -19.19 -2.37 44.27
CA ILE A 155 -19.81 -3.09 43.13
C ILE A 155 -20.88 -4.06 43.64
N ARG A 156 -21.77 -3.60 44.54
CA ARG A 156 -22.98 -4.34 44.92
C ARG A 156 -24.27 -3.54 44.62
N GLN A 157 -24.71 -3.71 43.36
CA GLN A 157 -26.09 -3.69 42.82
C GLN A 157 -26.76 -2.35 42.48
N PRO A 158 -27.80 -2.31 41.59
CA PRO A 158 -28.51 -3.39 40.83
C PRO A 158 -28.59 -3.13 39.28
N LEU A 159 -28.85 -4.07 38.35
CA LEU A 159 -30.17 -4.63 38.01
C LEU A 159 -30.10 -5.68 36.84
N PHE A 160 -30.71 -6.86 37.08
CA PHE A 160 -31.61 -7.67 36.21
C PHE A 160 -31.14 -8.29 34.85
N PRO A 161 -32.01 -9.07 34.18
CA PRO A 161 -32.37 -10.50 34.36
C PRO A 161 -31.57 -11.45 33.42
N GLY A 162 -30.67 -10.92 32.59
CA GLY A 162 -29.84 -11.70 31.66
C GLY A 162 -28.81 -12.59 32.37
N PHE A 163 -28.37 -12.16 33.57
CA PHE A 163 -27.40 -12.86 34.39
C PHE A 163 -27.89 -14.23 34.89
N ARG A 164 -29.21 -14.44 35.03
CA ARG A 164 -29.77 -15.77 35.35
C ARG A 164 -29.71 -16.75 34.17
N ARG A 165 -29.81 -16.27 32.92
CA ARG A 165 -29.59 -17.11 31.71
C ARG A 165 -28.11 -17.43 31.52
N LEU A 166 -27.23 -16.48 31.87
CA LEU A 166 -25.78 -16.68 31.89
C LEU A 166 -25.37 -17.71 32.96
N LEU A 167 -25.94 -17.63 34.17
CA LEU A 167 -25.73 -18.61 35.24
C LEU A 167 -26.33 -19.99 34.91
N ALA A 168 -27.44 -20.06 34.17
CA ALA A 168 -27.98 -21.33 33.70
C ALA A 168 -27.07 -22.00 32.64
N ARG A 169 -26.44 -21.21 31.75
CA ARG A 169 -25.38 -21.69 30.84
C ARG A 169 -24.14 -22.13 31.62
N PHE A 170 -23.69 -21.34 32.60
CA PHE A 170 -22.61 -21.71 33.51
C PHE A 170 -22.93 -22.98 34.31
N ALA A 171 -24.18 -23.22 34.72
CA ALA A 171 -24.58 -24.43 35.44
C ALA A 171 -24.56 -25.67 34.54
N VAL A 172 -24.92 -25.55 33.26
CA VAL A 172 -24.76 -26.63 32.27
C VAL A 172 -23.28 -26.89 31.99
N THR A 173 -22.47 -25.84 31.85
CA THR A 173 -21.01 -25.94 31.65
C THR A 173 -20.30 -26.50 32.89
N LEU A 174 -20.72 -26.13 34.11
CA LEU A 174 -20.19 -26.63 35.38
C LEU A 174 -20.65 -28.06 35.67
N LYS A 175 -21.84 -28.45 35.25
CA LYS A 175 -22.30 -29.85 35.34
C LYS A 175 -21.49 -30.74 34.39
N ARG A 176 -21.23 -30.26 33.16
CA ARG A 176 -20.28 -30.88 32.21
C ARG A 176 -18.85 -30.91 32.78
N ARG A 177 -18.42 -29.85 33.46
CA ARG A 177 -17.11 -29.74 34.13
C ARG A 177 -16.96 -30.71 35.30
N ARG A 178 -18.02 -30.94 36.09
CA ARG A 178 -18.04 -31.95 37.18
C ARG A 178 -18.09 -33.38 36.65
N GLU A 179 -18.79 -33.60 35.54
CA GLU A 179 -18.80 -34.90 34.83
C GLU A 179 -17.42 -35.19 34.19
N ILE A 180 -16.67 -34.16 33.76
CA ILE A 180 -15.29 -34.24 33.25
C ILE A 180 -14.26 -34.36 34.39
N GLU A 181 -14.42 -33.62 35.50
CA GLU A 181 -13.55 -33.71 36.69
C GLU A 181 -13.60 -35.09 37.34
N ALA A 182 -14.72 -35.80 37.23
CA ALA A 182 -14.88 -37.18 37.72
C ALA A 182 -14.16 -38.24 36.85
N GLN A 183 -13.54 -37.84 35.73
CA GLN A 183 -12.81 -38.72 34.80
C GLN A 183 -11.44 -38.17 34.42
N LEU A 184 -10.80 -37.33 35.25
CA LEU A 184 -9.40 -36.97 35.03
C LEU A 184 -8.52 -38.22 35.27
N PRO A 185 -7.76 -38.67 34.25
CA PRO A 185 -6.88 -39.82 34.41
C PRO A 185 -5.78 -39.53 35.43
N ASP A 186 -5.28 -40.59 36.07
CA ASP A 186 -4.13 -40.54 36.97
C ASP A 186 -2.94 -39.85 36.26
N PRO A 187 -2.43 -38.70 36.79
CA PRO A 187 -1.35 -37.94 36.15
C PRO A 187 -0.04 -38.74 36.01
N ALA A 188 0.08 -39.89 36.67
CA ALA A 188 1.20 -40.81 36.49
C ALA A 188 1.10 -41.73 35.25
N ARG A 189 0.00 -41.69 34.48
CA ARG A 189 -0.24 -42.62 33.35
C ARG A 189 -0.63 -41.99 32.00
N ALA A 190 -0.82 -40.67 31.91
CA ALA A 190 -1.10 -40.01 30.63
C ALA A 190 0.18 -39.40 30.06
N ALA A 191 0.79 -40.05 29.06
CA ALA A 191 1.89 -39.46 28.30
C ALA A 191 1.43 -38.12 27.69
N PRO A 192 2.28 -37.08 27.60
CA PRO A 192 1.92 -35.84 26.93
C PRO A 192 1.69 -36.13 25.45
N SER A 193 0.43 -36.16 25.01
CA SER A 193 0.06 -36.32 23.59
C SER A 193 0.29 -35.03 22.80
N GLY A 194 0.73 -33.95 23.45
CA GLY A 194 0.82 -32.60 22.88
C GLY A 194 -0.53 -31.90 22.77
N GLN A 195 -1.63 -32.63 22.93
CA GLN A 195 -2.99 -32.09 22.85
C GLN A 195 -3.25 -30.99 23.88
N GLN A 196 -2.70 -31.14 25.10
CA GLN A 196 -2.88 -30.16 26.18
C GLN A 196 -2.29 -28.79 25.83
N GLY A 197 -1.16 -28.76 25.11
CA GLY A 197 -0.56 -27.51 24.64
C GLY A 197 -1.44 -26.79 23.62
N ILE A 198 -2.00 -27.55 22.66
CA ILE A 198 -2.91 -27.01 21.65
C ILE A 198 -4.22 -26.52 22.28
N GLU A 199 -4.79 -27.27 23.24
CA GLU A 199 -5.98 -26.85 23.99
C GLU A 199 -5.72 -25.58 24.81
N CYS A 200 -4.53 -25.45 25.41
CA CYS A 200 -4.15 -24.24 26.13
C CYS A 200 -4.09 -23.02 25.21
N LEU A 201 -3.46 -23.16 24.04
CA LEU A 201 -3.39 -22.10 23.04
C LEU A 201 -4.78 -21.74 22.49
N LEU A 202 -5.61 -22.73 22.19
CA LEU A 202 -7.00 -22.54 21.77
C LEU A 202 -7.79 -21.71 22.78
N LEU A 203 -7.68 -22.06 24.08
CA LEU A 203 -8.32 -21.30 25.15
C LEU A 203 -7.88 -19.83 25.19
N ARG A 204 -6.59 -19.53 24.97
CA ARG A 204 -6.09 -18.15 24.94
C ARG A 204 -6.66 -17.37 23.75
N LEU A 205 -6.75 -18.01 22.58
CA LEU A 205 -7.33 -17.39 21.39
C LEU A 205 -8.84 -17.16 21.55
N GLU A 206 -9.58 -18.10 22.15
CA GLU A 206 -11.00 -17.93 22.48
C GLU A 206 -11.21 -16.73 23.43
N GLN A 207 -10.40 -16.62 24.48
CA GLN A 207 -10.42 -15.48 25.41
C GLN A 207 -10.14 -14.15 24.71
N GLU A 208 -9.14 -14.13 23.82
CA GLU A 208 -8.81 -12.94 23.04
C GLU A 208 -9.95 -12.56 22.09
N ARG A 209 -10.57 -13.54 21.44
CA ARG A 209 -11.70 -13.31 20.55
C ARG A 209 -12.90 -12.74 21.28
N GLU A 210 -13.20 -13.24 22.48
CA GLU A 210 -14.24 -12.69 23.35
C GLU A 210 -13.94 -11.24 23.74
N ARG A 211 -12.67 -10.91 24.03
CA ARG A 211 -12.22 -9.56 24.37
C ARG A 211 -12.37 -8.56 23.22
N LEU A 212 -12.21 -9.00 21.97
CA LEU A 212 -12.34 -8.15 20.78
C LEU A 212 -13.81 -7.85 20.39
N GLN A 213 -14.77 -8.70 20.79
CA GLN A 213 -16.17 -8.56 20.35
C GLN A 213 -16.82 -7.20 20.73
N PRO A 214 -16.67 -6.67 21.96
CA PRO A 214 -17.26 -5.37 22.32
C PRO A 214 -16.75 -4.22 21.44
N ASP A 215 -15.45 -4.21 21.10
CA ASP A 215 -14.85 -3.17 20.26
C ASP A 215 -15.36 -3.26 18.82
N VAL A 216 -15.53 -4.48 18.29
CA VAL A 216 -16.16 -4.71 16.97
C VAL A 216 -17.58 -4.15 16.97
N VAL A 217 -18.41 -4.53 17.95
CA VAL A 217 -19.81 -4.09 18.05
C VAL A 217 -19.90 -2.56 18.18
N SER A 218 -19.09 -1.95 19.06
CA SER A 218 -19.04 -0.50 19.26
C SER A 218 -18.69 0.27 17.98
N LEU A 219 -17.79 -0.27 17.15
CA LEU A 219 -17.45 0.34 15.85
C LEU A 219 -18.58 0.21 14.83
N LEU A 220 -19.34 -0.88 14.85
CA LEU A 220 -20.52 -1.06 14.01
C LEU A 220 -21.65 -0.12 14.44
N ASP A 221 -21.92 0.00 15.75
CA ASP A 221 -22.86 0.97 16.31
C ASP A 221 -22.52 2.39 15.91
N ALA A 222 -21.23 2.75 15.99
CA ALA A 222 -20.79 4.04 15.53
C ALA A 222 -21.13 4.22 14.05
N MET A 223 -20.84 3.24 13.17
CA MET A 223 -21.16 3.34 11.74
C MET A 223 -22.64 3.58 11.45
N GLU A 224 -23.54 3.01 12.23
CA GLU A 224 -25.00 3.16 12.05
C GLU A 224 -25.54 4.50 12.58
N SER A 225 -24.77 5.27 13.36
CA SER A 225 -25.22 6.53 13.94
C SER A 225 -24.29 7.73 13.63
N PRO A 226 -24.72 8.68 12.77
CA PRO A 226 -25.75 8.53 11.73
C PRO A 226 -25.29 7.52 10.65
N ASP A 227 -26.24 6.81 10.04
CA ASP A 227 -26.01 5.69 9.11
C ASP A 227 -25.06 6.10 7.97
N LEU A 228 -23.80 5.77 8.18
CA LEU A 228 -22.69 6.14 7.31
C LEU A 228 -22.88 5.54 5.92
N LEU A 229 -23.39 4.31 5.86
CA LEU A 229 -23.52 3.58 4.61
C LEU A 229 -24.67 4.13 3.79
N GLU A 230 -25.79 4.46 4.43
CA GLU A 230 -26.90 5.14 3.78
C GLU A 230 -26.52 6.56 3.32
N GLU A 231 -25.78 7.32 4.13
CA GLU A 231 -25.25 8.63 3.77
C GLU A 231 -24.35 8.54 2.52
N MET A 232 -23.40 7.60 2.51
CA MET A 232 -22.50 7.35 1.38
C MET A 232 -23.29 6.95 0.14
N ALA A 233 -24.22 5.98 0.26
CA ALA A 233 -25.02 5.50 -0.85
C ALA A 233 -25.90 6.61 -1.45
N GLY A 234 -26.57 7.41 -0.61
CA GLY A 234 -27.36 8.56 -1.04
C GLY A 234 -26.52 9.60 -1.78
N ARG A 235 -25.31 9.88 -1.29
CA ARG A 235 -24.38 10.83 -1.90
C ARG A 235 -23.85 10.33 -3.24
N PHE A 236 -23.50 9.05 -3.35
CA PHE A 236 -23.04 8.45 -4.61
C PHE A 236 -24.16 8.36 -5.65
N ARG A 237 -25.39 7.98 -5.25
CA ARG A 237 -26.55 7.99 -6.17
C ARG A 237 -26.84 9.39 -6.70
N THR A 238 -26.78 10.41 -5.84
CA THR A 238 -26.96 11.82 -6.25
C THR A 238 -25.86 12.27 -7.22
N LEU A 239 -24.61 11.81 -7.00
CA LEU A 239 -23.50 12.08 -7.92
C LEU A 239 -23.71 11.37 -9.26
N GLU A 240 -24.09 10.09 -9.25
CA GLU A 240 -24.35 9.28 -10.44
C GLU A 240 -25.44 9.92 -11.32
N ILE A 241 -26.60 10.23 -10.74
CA ILE A 241 -27.74 10.83 -11.47
C ILE A 241 -27.33 12.14 -12.13
N ARG A 242 -26.63 13.01 -11.38
CA ARG A 242 -26.17 14.30 -11.90
C ARG A 242 -25.22 14.13 -13.08
N LEU A 243 -24.20 13.28 -12.95
CA LEU A 243 -23.19 13.08 -14.00
C LEU A 243 -23.81 12.43 -15.24
N ARG A 244 -24.77 11.51 -15.07
CA ARG A 244 -25.54 10.95 -16.20
C ARG A 244 -26.36 12.01 -16.94
N LEU A 245 -27.01 12.92 -16.21
CA LEU A 245 -27.76 14.03 -16.82
C LEU A 245 -26.84 15.04 -17.51
N GLU A 246 -25.59 15.15 -17.07
CA GLU A 246 -24.54 15.95 -17.69
C GLU A 246 -23.88 15.22 -18.90
N GLY A 247 -24.33 14.01 -19.25
CA GLY A 247 -23.84 13.25 -20.41
C GLY A 247 -22.52 12.50 -20.18
N ALA A 248 -22.10 12.32 -18.92
CA ALA A 248 -20.87 11.60 -18.60
C ALA A 248 -20.96 10.11 -19.00
N ASP A 249 -19.87 9.59 -19.58
CA ASP A 249 -19.74 8.18 -19.95
C ASP A 249 -18.79 7.45 -18.97
N PRO A 250 -19.24 6.40 -18.26
CA PRO A 250 -18.37 5.61 -17.38
C PRO A 250 -17.32 4.76 -18.14
N ARG A 251 -17.41 4.68 -19.48
CA ARG A 251 -16.42 4.03 -20.36
C ARG A 251 -15.60 5.06 -21.13
N SER A 252 -15.38 6.24 -20.53
CA SER A 252 -14.52 7.28 -21.11
C SER A 252 -13.03 6.90 -21.05
N ALA A 253 -12.22 7.46 -21.96
CA ALA A 253 -10.77 7.24 -21.99
C ALA A 253 -10.07 7.50 -20.63
N PRO A 254 -10.42 8.53 -19.84
CA PRO A 254 -9.87 8.72 -18.49
C PRO A 254 -10.10 7.55 -17.52
N VAL A 255 -11.16 6.75 -17.70
CA VAL A 255 -11.41 5.56 -16.88
C VAL A 255 -10.46 4.43 -17.26
N TYR A 256 -10.24 4.21 -18.55
CA TYR A 256 -9.26 3.23 -19.04
C TYR A 256 -7.82 3.65 -18.72
N ASP A 257 -7.50 4.94 -18.77
CA ASP A 257 -6.22 5.48 -18.34
C ASP A 257 -5.95 5.17 -16.87
N ALA A 258 -6.94 5.43 -16.01
CA ALA A 258 -6.81 5.13 -14.59
C ALA A 258 -6.68 3.62 -14.34
N ALA A 259 -7.44 2.78 -15.06
CA ALA A 259 -7.34 1.34 -14.98
C ALA A 259 -5.94 0.85 -15.36
N TYR A 260 -5.41 1.35 -16.47
CA TYR A 260 -4.07 1.03 -16.97
C TYR A 260 -2.99 1.48 -15.97
N LEU A 261 -2.95 2.77 -15.63
CA LEU A 261 -1.91 3.36 -14.77
C LEU A 261 -1.87 2.70 -13.39
N GLN A 262 -3.03 2.48 -12.76
CA GLN A 262 -3.08 1.82 -11.45
C GLN A 262 -2.67 0.36 -11.53
N SER A 263 -3.02 -0.34 -12.62
CA SER A 263 -2.56 -1.71 -12.85
C SER A 263 -1.04 -1.76 -13.01
N MET A 264 -0.44 -0.85 -13.79
CA MET A 264 1.02 -0.82 -14.01
C MET A 264 1.78 -0.64 -12.70
N ILE A 265 1.34 0.30 -11.84
CA ILE A 265 1.95 0.51 -10.50
C ILE A 265 1.97 -0.79 -9.68
N HIS A 266 0.92 -1.61 -9.77
CA HIS A 266 0.85 -2.87 -9.03
C HIS A 266 1.64 -4.00 -9.68
N ILE A 267 1.72 -4.04 -11.01
CA ILE A 267 2.59 -4.96 -11.74
C ILE A 267 4.05 -4.68 -11.40
N ASP A 268 4.47 -3.41 -11.40
CA ASP A 268 5.82 -3.01 -11.02
C ASP A 268 6.12 -3.41 -9.57
N GLY A 269 5.15 -3.22 -8.65
CA GLY A 269 5.28 -3.70 -7.27
C GLY A 269 5.46 -5.22 -7.17
N LEU A 270 4.78 -6.01 -8.00
CA LEU A 270 5.01 -7.46 -8.08
C LEU A 270 6.41 -7.79 -8.60
N ARG A 271 6.83 -7.16 -9.69
CA ARG A 271 8.16 -7.34 -10.30
C ARG A 271 9.29 -6.95 -9.33
N LEU A 272 9.10 -5.89 -8.55
CA LEU A 272 10.08 -5.42 -7.56
C LEU A 272 10.38 -6.47 -6.49
N HIS A 273 9.35 -7.16 -5.99
CA HIS A 273 9.50 -8.13 -4.90
C HIS A 273 9.68 -9.58 -5.37
N ALA A 274 9.36 -9.88 -6.63
CA ALA A 274 9.48 -11.22 -7.21
C ALA A 274 10.87 -11.89 -7.04
N PRO A 275 12.01 -11.19 -7.20
CA PRO A 275 13.33 -11.82 -7.01
C PRO A 275 13.53 -12.41 -5.61
N ALA A 276 12.85 -11.87 -4.60
CA ALA A 276 12.96 -12.37 -3.23
C ALA A 276 12.34 -13.76 -3.05
N LEU A 277 11.48 -14.23 -3.96
CA LEU A 277 10.95 -15.61 -3.93
C LEU A 277 12.05 -16.68 -4.10
N ALA A 278 13.22 -16.32 -4.63
CA ALA A 278 14.34 -17.27 -4.74
C ALA A 278 14.93 -17.63 -3.36
N ASP A 279 14.75 -16.79 -2.35
CA ASP A 279 15.29 -16.96 -1.01
C ASP A 279 14.15 -17.10 0.02
N PRO A 280 13.96 -18.30 0.61
CA PRO A 280 12.90 -18.53 1.59
C PRO A 280 13.07 -17.67 2.85
N THR A 281 14.25 -17.10 3.14
CA THR A 281 14.49 -16.31 4.36
C THR A 281 14.00 -14.87 4.26
N GLN A 282 13.64 -14.38 3.06
CA GLN A 282 13.19 -13.00 2.81
C GLN A 282 11.71 -12.78 3.18
N VAL A 283 11.35 -13.07 4.43
CA VAL A 283 9.96 -13.01 4.95
C VAL A 283 9.27 -11.68 4.64
N ASP A 284 9.94 -10.56 4.92
CA ASP A 284 9.38 -9.22 4.70
C ASP A 284 9.08 -8.95 3.22
N ALA A 285 9.97 -9.38 2.33
CA ALA A 285 9.79 -9.18 0.90
C ALA A 285 8.67 -10.07 0.33
N HIS A 286 8.50 -11.30 0.85
CA HIS A 286 7.35 -12.16 0.50
C HIS A 286 6.03 -11.52 0.96
N HIS A 287 6.04 -10.89 2.15
CA HIS A 287 4.89 -10.15 2.66
C HIS A 287 4.55 -8.93 1.78
N GLU A 288 5.54 -8.15 1.37
CA GLU A 288 5.31 -7.02 0.46
C GLU A 288 4.81 -7.47 -0.92
N MET A 289 5.34 -8.57 -1.46
CA MET A 289 4.82 -9.18 -2.69
C MET A 289 3.35 -9.59 -2.54
N ARG A 290 2.97 -10.18 -1.40
CA ARG A 290 1.58 -10.52 -1.09
C ARG A 290 0.69 -9.28 -1.07
N ILE A 291 1.16 -8.18 -0.47
CA ILE A 291 0.44 -6.90 -0.46
C ILE A 291 0.25 -6.38 -1.88
N ALA A 292 1.29 -6.41 -2.71
CA ALA A 292 1.23 -6.00 -4.11
C ALA A 292 0.22 -6.84 -4.90
N ALA A 293 0.27 -8.18 -4.79
CA ALA A 293 -0.69 -9.09 -5.43
C ALA A 293 -2.14 -8.79 -5.04
N LYS A 294 -2.38 -8.56 -3.74
CA LYS A 294 -3.70 -8.24 -3.20
C LYS A 294 -4.21 -6.90 -3.72
N ARG A 295 -3.36 -5.87 -3.72
CA ARG A 295 -3.72 -4.55 -4.28
C ARG A 295 -4.02 -4.65 -5.77
N PHE A 296 -3.20 -5.39 -6.51
CA PHE A 296 -3.42 -5.60 -7.93
C PHE A 296 -4.77 -6.25 -8.22
N ARG A 297 -5.07 -7.35 -7.50
CA ARG A 297 -6.35 -8.04 -7.64
C ARG A 297 -7.53 -7.13 -7.37
N TYR A 298 -7.48 -6.32 -6.31
CA TYR A 298 -8.56 -5.37 -6.01
C TYR A 298 -8.71 -4.27 -7.05
N THR A 299 -7.60 -3.82 -7.64
CA THR A 299 -7.63 -2.87 -8.76
C THR A 299 -8.29 -3.49 -9.99
N LEU A 300 -7.94 -4.73 -10.36
CA LEU A 300 -8.61 -5.43 -11.46
C LEU A 300 -10.09 -5.74 -11.16
N GLU A 301 -10.44 -6.10 -9.92
CA GLU A 301 -11.85 -6.25 -9.51
C GLU A 301 -12.61 -4.92 -9.65
N ALA A 302 -11.98 -3.81 -9.27
CA ALA A 302 -12.55 -2.47 -9.37
C ALA A 302 -12.77 -2.03 -10.81
N PHE A 303 -11.86 -2.37 -11.72
CA PHE A 303 -11.94 -2.02 -13.16
C PHE A 303 -12.56 -3.10 -14.05
N GLY A 304 -12.90 -4.27 -13.49
CA GLY A 304 -13.41 -5.41 -14.25
C GLY A 304 -14.65 -5.09 -15.06
N THR A 305 -15.50 -4.16 -14.62
CA THR A 305 -16.72 -3.76 -15.35
C THR A 305 -16.45 -3.04 -16.68
N LEU A 306 -15.20 -2.63 -16.94
CA LEU A 306 -14.77 -2.13 -18.24
C LEU A 306 -14.58 -3.24 -19.28
N PHE A 307 -14.47 -4.50 -18.87
CA PHE A 307 -14.20 -5.63 -19.76
C PHE A 307 -15.38 -6.58 -19.78
N ASP A 308 -15.78 -7.06 -20.96
CA ASP A 308 -16.98 -7.89 -21.13
C ASP A 308 -16.94 -9.21 -20.34
N ASP A 309 -15.75 -9.79 -20.22
CA ASP A 309 -15.52 -11.00 -19.43
C ASP A 309 -15.25 -10.71 -17.94
N GLY A 310 -15.16 -9.44 -17.54
CA GLY A 310 -14.87 -9.01 -16.18
C GLY A 310 -13.44 -9.31 -15.70
N LEU A 311 -12.50 -9.59 -16.61
CA LEU A 311 -11.13 -10.03 -16.28
C LEU A 311 -11.10 -11.30 -15.41
N LYS A 312 -12.06 -12.21 -15.60
CA LYS A 312 -12.22 -13.41 -14.74
C LYS A 312 -10.99 -14.33 -14.79
N GLY A 313 -10.36 -14.47 -15.95
CA GLY A 313 -9.16 -15.31 -16.11
C GLY A 313 -8.00 -14.74 -15.30
N GLU A 314 -7.82 -13.43 -15.40
CA GLU A 314 -6.76 -12.68 -14.74
C GLU A 314 -6.92 -12.67 -13.22
N LEU A 315 -8.14 -12.42 -12.76
CA LEU A 315 -8.49 -12.47 -11.35
C LEU A 315 -8.24 -13.86 -10.76
N LYS A 316 -8.44 -14.94 -11.53
CA LYS A 316 -8.14 -16.31 -11.09
C LYS A 316 -6.63 -16.52 -10.91
N VAL A 317 -5.81 -16.02 -11.83
CA VAL A 317 -4.35 -16.13 -11.75
C VAL A 317 -3.82 -15.39 -10.53
N LEU A 318 -4.25 -14.13 -10.34
CA LEU A 318 -3.86 -13.31 -9.20
C LEU A 318 -4.39 -13.86 -7.87
N LYS A 319 -5.59 -14.43 -7.86
CA LYS A 319 -6.15 -15.08 -6.67
C LYS A 319 -5.26 -16.26 -6.24
N ARG A 320 -4.88 -17.14 -7.16
CA ARG A 320 -4.00 -18.28 -6.83
C ARG A 320 -2.64 -17.83 -6.32
N LEU A 321 -2.05 -16.77 -6.89
CA LEU A 321 -0.79 -16.20 -6.38
C LEU A 321 -0.98 -15.65 -4.95
N GLN A 322 -2.05 -14.88 -4.75
CA GLN A 322 -2.37 -14.28 -3.45
C GLN A 322 -2.66 -15.35 -2.38
N ASP A 323 -3.30 -16.46 -2.74
CA ASP A 323 -3.62 -17.56 -1.83
C ASP A 323 -2.32 -18.25 -1.38
N LEU A 324 -1.42 -18.60 -2.30
CA LEU A 324 -0.10 -19.19 -1.97
C LEU A 324 0.75 -18.27 -1.09
N LEU A 325 0.89 -16.99 -1.46
CA LEU A 325 1.61 -16.01 -0.64
C LEU A 325 0.92 -15.75 0.70
N GLY A 326 -0.41 -15.91 0.74
CA GLY A 326 -1.21 -15.86 1.96
C GLY A 326 -0.85 -17.00 2.91
N GLU A 327 -0.84 -18.23 2.42
CA GLU A 327 -0.48 -19.40 3.21
C GLU A 327 0.98 -19.34 3.72
N VAL A 328 1.93 -18.80 2.94
CA VAL A 328 3.32 -18.54 3.41
C VAL A 328 3.30 -17.57 4.60
N HIS A 329 2.65 -16.41 4.42
CA HIS A 329 2.58 -15.40 5.46
C HIS A 329 1.86 -15.89 6.71
N ASP A 330 0.81 -16.70 6.57
CA ASP A 330 0.10 -17.28 7.71
C ASP A 330 1.04 -18.18 8.53
N CYS A 331 1.93 -18.94 7.88
CA CYS A 331 2.97 -19.71 8.58
C CYS A 331 3.98 -18.79 9.29
N ASP A 332 4.40 -17.69 8.66
CA ASP A 332 5.31 -16.72 9.28
C ASP A 332 4.73 -16.12 10.56
N VAL A 333 3.44 -15.75 10.54
CA VAL A 333 2.72 -15.24 11.72
C VAL A 333 2.71 -16.27 12.85
N TRP A 334 2.48 -17.55 12.55
CA TRP A 334 2.55 -18.61 13.56
C TRP A 334 3.97 -18.77 14.12
N LEU A 335 4.98 -18.79 13.25
CA LEU A 335 6.38 -18.98 13.65
C LEU A 335 6.91 -17.82 14.50
N GLU A 336 6.40 -16.62 14.30
CA GLU A 336 6.68 -15.45 15.15
C GLU A 336 5.95 -15.54 16.50
N MET A 337 4.67 -15.93 16.49
CA MET A 337 3.81 -15.87 17.68
C MET A 337 4.04 -17.01 18.67
N LEU A 338 4.24 -18.26 18.21
CA LEU A 338 4.30 -19.44 19.07
C LEU A 338 5.46 -19.42 20.10
N PRO A 339 6.68 -18.97 19.77
CA PRO A 339 7.74 -18.82 20.76
C PRO A 339 7.39 -17.80 21.86
N ILE A 340 6.74 -16.68 21.49
CA ILE A 340 6.29 -15.66 22.44
C ILE A 340 5.22 -16.25 23.37
N PHE A 341 4.25 -16.97 22.81
CA PHE A 341 3.22 -17.68 23.57
C PHE A 341 3.82 -18.63 24.61
N LEU A 342 4.84 -19.42 24.24
CA LEU A 342 5.50 -20.35 25.16
C LEU A 342 6.10 -19.61 26.37
N GLU A 343 6.80 -18.50 26.13
CA GLU A 343 7.43 -17.73 27.21
C GLU A 343 6.40 -17.08 28.14
N GLU A 344 5.35 -16.51 27.56
CA GLU A 344 4.25 -15.94 28.33
C GLU A 344 3.53 -17.00 29.18
N GLU A 345 3.26 -18.17 28.61
CA GLU A 345 2.55 -19.24 29.32
C GLU A 345 3.44 -19.90 30.39
N ARG A 346 4.76 -19.96 30.18
CA ARG A 346 5.72 -20.36 31.22
C ARG A 346 5.67 -19.39 32.40
N THR A 347 5.68 -18.09 32.10
CA THR A 347 5.59 -17.03 33.12
C THR A 347 4.28 -17.13 33.91
N ARG A 348 3.14 -17.34 33.22
CA ARG A 348 1.82 -17.54 33.86
C ARG A 348 1.81 -18.78 34.76
N THR A 349 2.43 -19.86 34.31
CA THR A 349 2.53 -21.12 35.05
C THR A 349 3.31 -20.93 36.35
N ILE A 350 4.49 -20.29 36.28
CA ILE A 350 5.31 -19.99 37.46
C ILE A 350 4.56 -19.05 38.41
N ALA A 351 3.91 -18.00 37.89
CA ALA A 351 3.16 -17.05 38.71
C ALA A 351 1.99 -17.72 39.47
N TYR A 352 1.34 -18.73 38.88
CA TYR A 352 0.19 -19.41 39.48
C TYR A 352 0.59 -20.57 40.40
N PHE A 353 1.53 -21.43 39.99
CA PHE A 353 1.91 -22.65 40.71
C PHE A 353 3.20 -22.51 41.54
N GLY A 354 3.98 -21.45 41.35
CA GLY A 354 5.29 -21.24 41.98
C GLY A 354 6.43 -22.05 41.36
N HIS A 355 6.16 -22.87 40.34
CA HIS A 355 7.12 -23.67 39.57
C HIS A 355 6.61 -23.91 38.15
N ASP A 356 7.46 -24.39 37.25
CA ASP A 356 7.12 -24.63 35.84
C ASP A 356 6.82 -26.10 35.49
N GLY A 357 6.73 -27.01 36.47
CA GLY A 357 6.46 -28.43 36.22
C GLY A 357 5.20 -28.73 35.38
N PHE A 358 4.17 -27.87 35.42
CA PHE A 358 2.98 -28.01 34.55
C PHE A 358 3.26 -27.70 33.07
N PHE A 359 4.35 -26.95 32.79
CA PHE A 359 4.76 -26.59 31.44
C PHE A 359 5.20 -27.79 30.60
N LEU A 360 5.60 -28.91 31.24
CA LEU A 360 5.91 -30.18 30.57
C LEU A 360 4.75 -30.75 29.76
N TYR A 361 3.50 -30.35 30.05
CA TYR A 361 2.32 -30.77 29.29
C TYR A 361 1.97 -29.81 28.13
N ILE A 362 2.44 -28.57 28.18
CA ILE A 362 2.13 -27.52 27.19
C ILE A 362 3.18 -27.50 26.07
N GLU A 363 4.45 -27.54 26.44
CA GLU A 363 5.58 -27.34 25.53
C GLU A 363 5.62 -28.32 24.34
N PRO A 364 5.40 -29.65 24.51
CA PRO A 364 5.53 -30.61 23.41
C PRO A 364 4.61 -30.33 22.22
N GLY A 365 3.33 -30.02 22.48
CA GLY A 365 2.35 -29.77 21.42
C GLY A 365 2.64 -28.50 20.62
N ILE A 366 3.10 -27.45 21.30
CA ILE A 366 3.44 -26.18 20.66
C ILE A 366 4.73 -26.31 19.84
N ARG A 367 5.74 -27.04 20.33
CA ARG A 367 6.96 -27.32 19.56
C ARG A 367 6.65 -28.12 18.30
N HIS A 368 5.80 -29.13 18.42
CA HIS A 368 5.34 -29.90 17.26
C HIS A 368 4.61 -29.00 16.24
N LEU A 369 3.76 -28.07 16.70
CA LEU A 369 3.13 -27.09 15.82
C LEU A 369 4.16 -26.16 15.14
N ILE A 370 5.19 -25.68 15.85
CA ILE A 370 6.26 -24.87 15.26
C ILE A 370 6.97 -25.63 14.12
N GLU A 371 7.30 -26.90 14.34
CA GLU A 371 7.95 -27.75 13.33
C GLU A 371 7.05 -28.00 12.12
N ASP A 372 5.79 -28.33 12.36
CA ASP A 372 4.76 -28.50 11.33
C ASP A 372 4.59 -27.21 10.49
N ARG A 373 4.48 -26.04 11.13
CA ARG A 373 4.40 -24.75 10.43
C ARG A 373 5.66 -24.44 9.63
N ARG A 374 6.85 -24.80 10.13
CA ARG A 374 8.13 -24.60 9.42
C ARG A 374 8.25 -25.50 8.18
N ALA A 375 7.82 -26.76 8.29
CA ALA A 375 7.77 -27.70 7.17
C ALA A 375 6.75 -27.24 6.11
N GLU A 376 5.57 -26.84 6.56
CA GLU A 376 4.47 -26.39 5.69
C GLU A 376 4.82 -25.10 4.96
N ARG A 377 5.44 -24.12 5.65
CA ARG A 377 5.97 -22.90 5.03
C ARG A 377 6.92 -23.21 3.87
N THR A 378 7.87 -24.13 4.09
CA THR A 378 8.83 -24.55 3.06
C THR A 378 8.12 -25.13 1.84
N ARG A 379 7.12 -25.99 2.06
CA ARG A 379 6.34 -26.63 1.00
C ARG A 379 5.51 -25.62 0.20
N ILE A 380 4.82 -24.70 0.87
CA ILE A 380 4.01 -23.67 0.20
C ILE A 380 4.90 -22.68 -0.55
N HIS A 381 6.02 -22.28 0.04
CA HIS A 381 6.99 -21.40 -0.62
C HIS A 381 7.49 -22.00 -1.93
N ALA A 382 7.87 -23.29 -1.94
CA ALA A 382 8.25 -23.99 -3.17
C ALA A 382 7.14 -23.94 -4.24
N ARG A 383 5.88 -24.18 -3.85
CA ARG A 383 4.72 -24.07 -4.75
C ARG A 383 4.49 -22.64 -5.25
N ALA A 384 4.75 -21.64 -4.42
CA ALA A 384 4.65 -20.23 -4.79
C ALA A 384 5.71 -19.86 -5.84
N VAL A 385 6.94 -20.35 -5.68
CA VAL A 385 8.03 -20.20 -6.66
C VAL A 385 7.67 -20.87 -7.98
N GLU A 386 7.26 -22.14 -7.95
CA GLU A 386 6.84 -22.89 -9.14
C GLU A 386 5.71 -22.17 -9.88
N TYR A 387 4.69 -21.73 -9.15
CA TYR A 387 3.56 -21.02 -9.75
C TYR A 387 3.95 -19.65 -10.30
N TRP A 388 4.85 -18.92 -9.64
CA TRP A 388 5.35 -17.65 -10.17
C TRP A 388 6.15 -17.86 -11.46
N ASN A 389 6.98 -18.91 -11.53
CA ASN A 389 7.69 -19.26 -12.76
C ASN A 389 6.72 -19.60 -13.89
N GLU A 390 5.66 -20.38 -13.61
CA GLU A 390 4.58 -20.66 -14.58
C GLU A 390 3.93 -19.35 -15.10
N VAL A 391 3.68 -18.38 -14.21
CA VAL A 391 3.13 -17.06 -14.60
C VAL A 391 4.09 -16.29 -15.51
N GLN A 392 5.39 -16.34 -15.25
CA GLN A 392 6.42 -15.68 -16.07
C GLN A 392 6.60 -16.37 -17.43
N GLU A 393 6.70 -17.70 -17.45
CA GLU A 393 6.87 -18.49 -18.68
C GLU A 393 5.70 -18.30 -19.65
N ASN A 394 4.47 -18.21 -19.11
CA ASN A 394 3.28 -17.93 -19.90
C ASN A 394 3.14 -16.44 -20.29
N ARG A 395 4.10 -15.59 -19.94
CA ARG A 395 4.10 -14.13 -20.20
C ARG A 395 2.78 -13.46 -19.78
N TYR A 396 2.20 -13.92 -18.68
CA TYR A 396 0.84 -13.55 -18.29
C TYR A 396 0.73 -12.04 -18.00
N LEU A 397 1.74 -11.46 -17.35
CA LEU A 397 1.74 -10.02 -17.05
C LEU A 397 1.84 -9.19 -18.33
N GLU A 398 2.67 -9.60 -19.29
CA GLU A 398 2.82 -8.94 -20.59
C GLU A 398 1.50 -8.98 -21.38
N HIS A 399 0.85 -10.14 -21.45
CA HIS A 399 -0.45 -10.26 -22.11
C HIS A 399 -1.53 -9.38 -21.45
N LEU A 400 -1.51 -9.27 -20.12
CA LEU A 400 -2.41 -8.40 -19.39
C LEU A 400 -2.12 -6.91 -19.65
N GLU A 401 -0.84 -6.52 -19.67
CA GLU A 401 -0.40 -5.17 -20.03
C GLU A 401 -0.90 -4.79 -21.43
N GLU A 402 -0.68 -5.66 -22.41
CA GLU A 402 -1.14 -5.49 -23.79
C GLU A 402 -2.67 -5.39 -23.86
N ARG A 403 -3.39 -6.22 -23.12
CA ARG A 403 -4.86 -6.19 -23.07
C ARG A 403 -5.41 -4.90 -22.48
N LEU A 404 -4.84 -4.43 -21.36
CA LEU A 404 -5.22 -3.16 -20.73
C LEU A 404 -4.89 -1.97 -21.65
N LEU A 405 -3.72 -2.02 -22.29
CA LEU A 405 -3.27 -1.03 -23.26
C LEU A 405 -4.19 -0.98 -24.48
N HIS A 406 -4.55 -2.13 -25.04
CA HIS A 406 -5.42 -2.20 -26.21
C HIS A 406 -6.82 -1.69 -25.92
N ALA A 407 -7.42 -2.09 -24.80
CA ALA A 407 -8.74 -1.59 -24.40
C ALA A 407 -8.73 -0.06 -24.21
N ARG A 408 -7.64 0.49 -23.64
CA ARG A 408 -7.42 1.93 -23.58
C ARG A 408 -7.35 2.54 -24.98
N ASP A 409 -6.54 1.98 -25.87
CA ASP A 409 -6.34 2.51 -27.22
C ASP A 409 -7.61 2.41 -28.09
N GLU A 410 -8.41 1.35 -27.97
CA GLU A 410 -9.71 1.22 -28.65
C GLU A 410 -10.71 2.30 -28.22
N THR A 411 -10.76 2.62 -26.92
CA THR A 411 -11.61 3.71 -26.41
C THR A 411 -11.08 5.10 -26.71
N MET A 412 -9.80 5.21 -27.07
CA MET A 412 -9.15 6.43 -27.52
C MET A 412 -9.16 6.59 -29.04
N LYS A 413 -9.55 5.56 -29.81
CA LYS A 413 -9.79 5.73 -31.24
C LYS A 413 -10.96 6.68 -31.42
N PRO A 414 -10.77 7.76 -32.17
CA PRO A 414 -11.89 8.61 -32.48
C PRO A 414 -12.92 7.84 -33.34
N PRO A 415 -14.20 8.25 -33.35
CA PRO A 415 -15.11 7.88 -34.43
C PRO A 415 -14.42 8.17 -35.77
N ALA A 416 -14.69 7.37 -36.80
CA ALA A 416 -14.02 7.41 -38.09
C ALA A 416 -14.07 8.77 -38.84
N ASP A 417 -14.70 9.80 -38.28
CA ASP A 417 -14.90 11.11 -38.88
C ASP A 417 -14.43 12.22 -37.90
N LEU A 418 -13.12 12.43 -37.78
CA LEU A 418 -12.54 13.48 -36.92
C LEU A 418 -12.55 14.90 -37.49
N GLU A 419 -13.07 15.13 -38.69
CA GLU A 419 -13.08 16.49 -39.25
C GLU A 419 -14.07 17.43 -38.54
N HIS A 420 -14.94 16.95 -37.64
CA HIS A 420 -16.07 17.75 -37.13
C HIS A 420 -16.28 17.81 -35.61
N LEU A 421 -15.44 17.20 -34.76
CA LEU A 421 -15.65 17.25 -33.31
C LEU A 421 -14.82 18.36 -32.63
N ASN A 422 -15.22 19.60 -32.89
CA ASN A 422 -14.69 20.79 -32.22
C ASN A 422 -15.52 21.23 -30.98
N GLU A 423 -16.40 20.37 -30.46
CA GLU A 423 -17.38 20.76 -29.44
C GLU A 423 -17.52 19.70 -28.35
N GLY A 424 -16.66 19.76 -27.31
CA GLY A 424 -16.76 18.94 -26.11
C GLY A 424 -15.92 19.51 -24.96
N THR A 425 -16.58 19.88 -23.86
CA THR A 425 -16.10 20.81 -22.83
C THR A 425 -15.14 20.20 -21.80
N GLY A 426 -13.88 20.65 -21.85
CA GLY A 426 -12.94 20.63 -20.72
C GLY A 426 -11.48 20.54 -21.18
N SER A 427 -10.72 21.63 -21.11
CA SER A 427 -9.29 21.66 -21.48
C SER A 427 -8.42 21.05 -20.37
N ALA A 428 -7.91 19.83 -20.54
CA ALA A 428 -6.86 19.31 -19.67
C ALA A 428 -5.58 20.13 -19.90
N ARG A 429 -5.08 20.79 -18.84
CA ARG A 429 -3.82 21.53 -18.85
C ARG A 429 -2.81 20.77 -17.99
N ILE A 430 -1.63 20.53 -18.54
CA ILE A 430 -0.54 19.83 -17.87
C ILE A 430 0.59 20.82 -17.69
N ALA A 431 1.15 20.87 -16.49
CA ALA A 431 2.39 21.58 -16.26
C ALA A 431 3.57 20.73 -16.72
N LEU A 432 4.32 21.24 -17.69
CA LEU A 432 5.60 20.71 -18.10
C LEU A 432 6.69 21.46 -17.35
N ILE A 433 7.53 20.73 -16.64
CA ILE A 433 8.68 21.25 -15.90
C ILE A 433 9.95 20.49 -16.29
N ALA A 434 11.11 21.12 -16.10
CA ALA A 434 12.42 20.51 -16.29
C ALA A 434 13.44 21.25 -15.42
N ASP A 435 14.63 20.65 -15.26
CA ASP A 435 15.82 21.29 -14.70
C ASP A 435 15.56 21.97 -13.33
N VAL A 436 14.90 21.24 -12.42
CA VAL A 436 14.58 21.70 -11.05
C VAL A 436 15.86 21.79 -10.21
N HIS A 437 16.80 20.87 -10.44
CA HIS A 437 18.12 20.86 -9.84
C HIS A 437 18.18 21.03 -8.32
N GLY A 438 17.23 20.51 -7.53
CA GLY A 438 17.26 20.63 -6.07
C GLY A 438 16.87 22.01 -5.53
N ASN A 439 16.29 22.88 -6.37
CA ASN A 439 15.76 24.19 -5.97
C ASN A 439 14.30 24.08 -5.52
N LEU A 440 14.09 23.76 -4.23
CA LEU A 440 12.74 23.59 -3.66
C LEU A 440 11.89 24.88 -3.71
N PRO A 441 12.40 26.08 -3.35
CA PRO A 441 11.61 27.31 -3.42
C PRO A 441 11.07 27.60 -4.83
N ALA A 442 11.90 27.42 -5.86
CA ALA A 442 11.47 27.59 -7.25
C ALA A 442 10.40 26.55 -7.65
N LEU A 443 10.58 25.29 -7.25
CA LEU A 443 9.61 24.23 -7.50
C LEU A 443 8.26 24.53 -6.86
N GLU A 444 8.22 24.97 -5.60
CA GLU A 444 6.96 25.32 -4.93
C GLU A 444 6.26 26.50 -5.60
N ALA A 445 7.02 27.51 -6.02
CA ALA A 445 6.48 28.66 -6.76
C ALA A 445 5.83 28.22 -8.08
N VAL A 446 6.52 27.37 -8.86
CA VAL A 446 6.00 26.81 -10.12
C VAL A 446 4.77 25.93 -9.88
N ILE A 447 4.79 25.04 -8.90
CA ILE A 447 3.63 24.18 -8.57
C ILE A 447 2.43 25.04 -8.19
N ALA A 448 2.61 26.08 -7.37
CA ALA A 448 1.54 26.96 -6.94
C ALA A 448 0.94 27.75 -8.10
N ASP A 449 1.77 28.39 -8.93
CA ASP A 449 1.33 29.18 -10.08
C ASP A 449 0.68 28.30 -11.16
N ALA A 450 1.26 27.13 -11.48
CA ALA A 450 0.70 26.19 -12.44
C ALA A 450 -0.68 25.68 -12.02
N LYS A 451 -0.84 25.31 -10.73
CA LYS A 451 -2.15 24.92 -10.18
C LYS A 451 -3.16 26.06 -10.25
N MET A 452 -2.74 27.29 -9.96
CA MET A 452 -3.60 28.48 -10.06
C MET A 452 -4.10 28.70 -11.49
N ARG A 453 -3.28 28.37 -12.50
CA ARG A 453 -3.61 28.46 -13.93
C ARG A 453 -4.37 27.25 -14.48
N GLY A 454 -4.75 26.32 -13.60
CA GLY A 454 -5.59 25.16 -13.92
C GLY A 454 -4.82 23.92 -14.35
N ALA A 455 -3.52 23.81 -14.04
CA ALA A 455 -2.79 22.57 -14.24
C ALA A 455 -3.41 21.43 -13.41
N THR A 456 -3.64 20.29 -14.05
CA THR A 456 -4.27 19.10 -13.49
C THR A 456 -3.29 17.94 -13.28
N GLY A 457 -2.07 18.07 -13.80
CA GLY A 457 -0.98 17.11 -13.67
C GLY A 457 0.36 17.75 -13.99
N PHE A 458 1.44 17.05 -13.64
CA PHE A 458 2.83 17.50 -13.82
C PHE A 458 3.64 16.44 -14.55
N ILE A 459 4.43 16.88 -15.53
CA ILE A 459 5.44 16.07 -16.21
C ILE A 459 6.78 16.77 -16.01
N ASN A 460 7.76 16.03 -15.50
CA ASN A 460 9.12 16.51 -15.31
C ASN A 460 10.08 15.81 -16.26
N ALA A 461 10.75 16.59 -17.12
CA ALA A 461 11.74 16.10 -18.08
C ALA A 461 13.14 15.88 -17.46
N GLY A 462 13.28 15.94 -16.12
CA GLY A 462 14.58 15.98 -15.43
C GLY A 462 15.29 17.32 -15.68
N ASP A 463 16.41 17.66 -15.04
CA ASP A 463 17.03 17.07 -13.85
C ASP A 463 16.27 17.41 -12.56
N LEU A 464 16.16 16.44 -11.64
CA LEU A 464 15.55 16.68 -10.33
C LEU A 464 16.53 17.33 -9.36
N VAL A 465 17.80 16.91 -9.36
CA VAL A 465 18.81 17.30 -8.36
C VAL A 465 20.11 17.78 -8.98
N GLY A 466 21.09 18.13 -8.14
CA GLY A 466 22.50 18.26 -8.52
C GLY A 466 23.13 19.65 -8.41
N TYR A 467 22.35 20.72 -8.20
CA TYR A 467 22.91 22.06 -7.95
C TYR A 467 22.42 22.75 -6.68
N GLY A 468 21.12 22.70 -6.41
CA GLY A 468 20.43 23.34 -5.29
C GLY A 468 20.57 22.56 -3.98
N SER A 469 20.30 23.26 -2.88
CA SER A 469 20.57 22.80 -1.51
C SER A 469 19.52 21.83 -0.94
N SER A 470 18.43 21.57 -1.66
CA SER A 470 17.28 20.80 -1.15
C SER A 470 16.95 19.55 -1.98
N PRO A 471 17.91 18.65 -2.27
CA PRO A 471 17.69 17.52 -3.18
C PRO A 471 16.69 16.48 -2.65
N ASN A 472 16.71 16.16 -1.35
CA ASN A 472 15.76 15.21 -0.77
C ASN A 472 14.32 15.76 -0.80
N GLU A 473 14.19 17.06 -0.56
CA GLU A 473 12.91 17.76 -0.47
C GLU A 473 12.26 17.87 -1.84
N VAL A 474 13.04 18.19 -2.88
CA VAL A 474 12.54 18.24 -4.26
C VAL A 474 11.98 16.88 -4.68
N ILE A 475 12.72 15.79 -4.45
CA ILE A 475 12.25 14.45 -4.83
C ILE A 475 10.97 14.09 -4.06
N ARG A 476 10.95 14.34 -2.74
CA ARG A 476 9.75 14.12 -1.92
C ARG A 476 8.56 14.92 -2.46
N ARG A 477 8.79 16.17 -2.81
CA ARG A 477 7.75 17.09 -3.27
C ARG A 477 7.16 16.69 -4.62
N LEU A 478 8.00 16.30 -5.58
CA LEU A 478 7.56 15.79 -6.88
C LEU A 478 6.72 14.52 -6.73
N ARG A 479 7.11 13.62 -5.82
CA ARG A 479 6.35 12.40 -5.48
C ARG A 479 5.01 12.72 -4.82
N GLU A 480 4.97 13.68 -3.91
CA GLU A 480 3.72 14.13 -3.26
C GLU A 480 2.73 14.76 -4.25
N VAL A 481 3.23 15.49 -5.26
CA VAL A 481 2.40 16.09 -6.30
C VAL A 481 1.96 15.10 -7.38
N GLY A 482 2.55 13.90 -7.39
CA GLY A 482 2.26 12.85 -8.37
C GLY A 482 2.83 13.17 -9.76
N SER A 483 4.01 13.80 -9.82
CA SER A 483 4.70 14.12 -11.07
C SER A 483 5.12 12.85 -11.83
N ILE A 484 5.02 12.88 -13.15
CA ILE A 484 5.63 11.87 -14.03
C ILE A 484 7.05 12.31 -14.34
N ASP A 485 8.03 11.63 -13.76
CA ASP A 485 9.44 12.02 -13.83
C ASP A 485 10.25 11.08 -14.76
N VAL A 486 11.19 11.67 -15.52
CA VAL A 486 12.30 10.95 -16.17
C VAL A 486 13.62 11.41 -15.57
N ALA A 487 14.64 10.54 -15.62
CA ALA A 487 15.98 10.86 -15.12
C ALA A 487 16.70 11.81 -16.09
N GLY A 488 17.24 12.91 -15.55
CA GLY A 488 18.15 13.78 -16.30
C GLY A 488 19.62 13.32 -16.25
N ASN A 489 20.50 14.02 -16.97
CA ASN A 489 21.91 13.64 -17.07
C ASN A 489 22.64 13.87 -15.73
N LEU A 490 22.28 14.90 -14.98
CA LEU A 490 22.87 15.19 -13.67
C LEU A 490 22.35 14.23 -12.60
N ASP A 491 21.07 13.86 -12.64
CA ASP A 491 20.50 12.83 -11.77
C ASP A 491 21.31 11.52 -11.89
N ARG A 492 21.63 11.11 -13.13
CA ARG A 492 22.46 9.93 -13.41
C ARG A 492 23.90 10.08 -12.91
N LYS A 493 24.49 11.28 -12.99
CA LYS A 493 25.83 11.57 -12.46
C LYS A 493 25.85 11.46 -10.93
N VAL A 494 24.84 12.00 -10.25
CA VAL A 494 24.68 11.93 -8.79
C VAL A 494 24.55 10.48 -8.32
N VAL A 495 23.67 9.70 -8.94
CA VAL A 495 23.49 8.26 -8.65
C VAL A 495 24.82 7.49 -8.80
N LYS A 496 25.52 7.69 -9.92
CA LYS A 496 26.84 7.05 -10.15
C LYS A 496 27.86 7.43 -9.09
N THR A 497 27.87 8.70 -8.67
CA THR A 497 28.80 9.22 -7.66
C THR A 497 28.51 8.67 -6.27
N ALA A 498 27.23 8.53 -5.90
CA ALA A 498 26.80 7.94 -4.63
C ALA A 498 27.22 6.47 -4.51
N ARG A 499 27.14 5.71 -5.61
CA ARG A 499 27.53 4.28 -5.64
C ARG A 499 29.04 4.03 -5.69
N LYS A 500 29.84 4.94 -6.26
CA LYS A 500 31.28 4.76 -6.48
C LYS A 500 32.19 5.51 -5.49
N GLY A 501 31.67 5.97 -4.35
CA GLY A 501 32.48 6.54 -3.28
C GLY A 501 33.10 7.91 -3.59
N ARG A 502 32.32 8.83 -4.20
CA ARG A 502 32.68 10.25 -4.45
C ARG A 502 33.72 10.56 -5.54
N ARG A 503 34.05 9.62 -6.43
CA ARG A 503 34.82 9.96 -7.65
C ARG A 503 33.88 10.41 -8.76
N VAL A 504 33.79 11.72 -8.98
CA VAL A 504 33.03 12.31 -10.10
C VAL A 504 33.85 12.16 -11.39
N PRO A 505 33.27 11.71 -12.52
CA PRO A 505 33.95 11.74 -13.81
C PRO A 505 34.29 13.19 -14.20
N ASP A 506 35.54 13.46 -14.62
CA ASP A 506 35.93 14.78 -15.15
C ASP A 506 35.11 15.10 -16.41
N ASP A 507 34.29 16.14 -16.32
CA ASP A 507 33.47 16.70 -17.39
C ASP A 507 33.51 18.23 -17.21
N GLU A 508 33.81 18.97 -18.28
CA GLU A 508 34.05 20.42 -18.25
C GLU A 508 32.79 21.25 -17.93
N THR A 509 31.61 20.64 -17.82
CA THR A 509 30.30 21.32 -17.76
C THR A 509 29.59 21.24 -16.41
N THR A 510 30.13 20.47 -15.45
CA THR A 510 29.45 20.19 -14.18
C THR A 510 30.36 20.45 -12.99
N ASP A 511 29.89 21.19 -11.97
CA ASP A 511 30.63 21.41 -10.71
C ASP A 511 30.73 20.07 -9.93
N PRO A 512 31.92 19.43 -9.88
CA PRO A 512 32.07 18.12 -9.25
C PRO A 512 31.81 18.16 -7.74
N ALA A 513 32.04 19.30 -7.09
CA ALA A 513 31.82 19.45 -5.65
C ALA A 513 30.33 19.36 -5.31
N ARG A 514 29.46 19.94 -6.14
CA ARG A 514 28.00 19.88 -5.96
C ARG A 514 27.42 18.50 -6.21
N VAL A 515 27.90 17.80 -7.24
CA VAL A 515 27.50 16.42 -7.52
C VAL A 515 27.91 15.51 -6.36
N ALA A 516 29.14 15.64 -5.87
CA ALA A 516 29.64 14.87 -4.74
C ALA A 516 28.89 15.18 -3.44
N TRP A 517 28.56 16.46 -3.19
CA TRP A 517 27.76 16.87 -2.05
C TRP A 517 26.34 16.31 -2.13
N THR A 518 25.65 16.51 -3.25
CA THR A 518 24.28 16.00 -3.49
C THR A 518 24.23 14.48 -3.28
N ALA A 519 25.20 13.75 -3.85
CA ALA A 519 25.34 12.31 -3.66
C ALA A 519 25.57 11.90 -2.19
N GLY A 520 26.23 12.75 -1.40
CA GLY A 520 26.50 12.51 0.02
C GLY A 520 25.32 12.82 0.95
N VAL A 521 24.40 13.71 0.56
CA VAL A 521 23.25 14.11 1.39
C VAL A 521 21.95 13.39 1.05
N LEU A 522 21.87 12.72 -0.10
CA LEU A 522 20.68 11.93 -0.47
C LEU A 522 20.47 10.79 0.53
N SER A 523 19.25 10.69 1.05
CA SER A 523 18.85 9.55 1.86
C SER A 523 18.77 8.27 0.99
N PRO A 524 18.95 7.07 1.58
CA PRO A 524 18.87 5.81 0.83
C PRO A 524 17.58 5.66 0.02
N THR A 525 16.45 6.12 0.57
CA THR A 525 15.14 6.09 -0.10
C THR A 525 15.08 7.00 -1.33
N GLN A 526 15.64 8.21 -1.26
CA GLN A 526 15.65 9.12 -2.41
C GLN A 526 16.68 8.71 -3.46
N LEU A 527 17.82 8.15 -3.04
CA LEU A 527 18.80 7.57 -3.96
C LEU A 527 18.22 6.41 -4.75
N ALA A 528 17.52 5.48 -4.08
CA ALA A 528 16.83 4.37 -4.74
C ALA A 528 15.76 4.86 -5.73
N TYR A 529 15.05 5.95 -5.42
CA TYR A 529 14.10 6.56 -6.35
C TYR A 529 14.77 7.08 -7.62
N LEU A 530 15.87 7.85 -7.49
CA LEU A 530 16.61 8.35 -8.67
C LEU A 530 17.22 7.22 -9.51
N GLU A 531 17.62 6.12 -8.88
CA GLU A 531 18.12 4.92 -9.56
C GLU A 531 17.07 4.29 -10.47
N ASP A 532 15.84 4.21 -9.97
CA ASP A 532 14.70 3.56 -10.64
C ASP A 532 14.07 4.43 -11.74
N LEU A 533 14.35 5.74 -11.77
CA LEU A 533 13.79 6.62 -12.78
C LEU A 533 14.18 6.17 -14.20
N PRO A 534 13.22 6.05 -15.14
CA PRO A 534 13.52 5.71 -16.52
C PRO A 534 14.15 6.90 -17.25
N SER A 535 14.99 6.63 -18.25
CA SER A 535 15.61 7.70 -19.07
C SER A 535 14.64 8.29 -20.10
N THR A 536 13.60 7.55 -20.48
CA THR A 536 12.54 8.02 -21.38
C THR A 536 11.19 7.46 -20.92
N ARG A 537 10.11 8.20 -21.18
CA ARG A 537 8.74 7.71 -21.03
C ARG A 537 7.94 8.02 -22.29
N ARG A 538 7.17 7.04 -22.76
CA ARG A 538 6.22 7.20 -23.86
C ARG A 538 4.82 6.93 -23.33
N PHE A 539 3.88 7.80 -23.62
CA PHE A 539 2.46 7.61 -23.27
C PHE A 539 1.56 8.43 -24.18
N MET A 540 0.30 8.05 -24.26
CA MET A 540 -0.71 8.77 -25.03
C MET A 540 -1.58 9.56 -24.06
N LEU A 541 -1.95 10.79 -24.44
CA LEU A 541 -2.89 11.59 -23.67
C LEU A 541 -3.92 12.22 -24.60
N ARG A 542 -5.20 11.89 -24.39
CA ARG A 542 -6.32 12.34 -25.23
C ARG A 542 -6.05 12.18 -26.75
N GLY A 543 -5.48 11.05 -27.16
CA GLY A 543 -5.16 10.78 -28.57
C GLY A 543 -3.87 11.42 -29.11
N VAL A 544 -3.09 12.13 -28.28
CA VAL A 544 -1.78 12.70 -28.65
C VAL A 544 -0.66 11.86 -28.05
N ARG A 545 0.26 11.38 -28.88
CA ARG A 545 1.43 10.56 -28.49
C ARG A 545 2.52 11.47 -27.93
N LEU A 546 2.89 11.27 -26.67
CA LEU A 546 3.89 12.05 -25.96
C LEU A 546 5.15 11.20 -25.69
N LEU A 547 6.32 11.76 -25.99
CA LEU A 547 7.63 11.26 -25.57
C LEU A 547 8.23 12.26 -24.59
N VAL A 548 8.60 11.81 -23.39
CA VAL A 548 9.35 12.60 -22.41
C VAL A 548 10.75 12.01 -22.30
N THR A 549 11.76 12.85 -22.50
CA THR A 549 13.17 12.49 -22.42
C THR A 549 13.99 13.72 -22.07
N HIS A 550 15.02 13.59 -21.24
CA HIS A 550 15.79 14.76 -20.85
C HIS A 550 16.63 15.33 -22.00
N ILE A 551 17.37 14.45 -22.68
CA ILE A 551 18.08 14.71 -23.93
C ILE A 551 17.43 13.83 -25.00
N ALA A 552 17.21 14.37 -26.20
CA ALA A 552 16.68 13.55 -27.30
C ALA A 552 17.63 12.36 -27.55
N PRO A 553 17.15 11.11 -27.74
CA PRO A 553 17.98 9.90 -27.82
C PRO A 553 19.11 9.96 -28.86
N GLU A 554 18.92 10.74 -29.93
CA GLU A 554 19.91 10.96 -31.00
C GLU A 554 20.38 12.43 -31.10
N GLY A 555 19.89 13.30 -30.21
CA GLY A 555 20.44 14.64 -30.04
C GLY A 555 21.82 14.52 -29.45
N GLY A 556 22.84 15.07 -30.12
CA GLY A 556 24.20 15.14 -29.57
C GLY A 556 24.24 15.76 -28.17
N LYS A 557 25.42 15.81 -27.56
CA LYS A 557 25.61 16.30 -26.17
C LYS A 557 25.01 17.69 -25.89
N ASP A 558 24.76 18.49 -26.93
CA ASP A 558 24.26 19.86 -26.86
C ASP A 558 22.72 19.97 -26.80
N GLY A 559 21.99 18.87 -27.00
CA GLY A 559 20.52 18.87 -27.03
C GLY A 559 19.92 19.57 -28.26
N ILE A 560 18.63 19.92 -28.20
CA ILE A 560 17.91 20.63 -29.27
C ILE A 560 17.71 22.09 -28.83
N LEU A 561 18.49 23.00 -29.40
CA LEU A 561 18.45 24.43 -29.09
C LEU A 561 17.34 25.16 -29.86
N PRO A 562 16.78 26.27 -29.32
CA PRO A 562 15.75 27.06 -30.01
C PRO A 562 16.17 27.60 -31.38
N ASP A 563 17.47 27.81 -31.61
CA ASP A 563 18.07 28.37 -32.82
C ASP A 563 18.72 27.31 -33.74
N LEU A 564 18.62 26.01 -33.40
CA LEU A 564 19.12 24.93 -34.24
C LEU A 564 18.34 24.87 -35.58
N PRO A 565 18.99 24.84 -36.75
CA PRO A 565 18.30 24.68 -38.03
C PRO A 565 17.47 23.38 -38.11
N ASP A 566 16.28 23.43 -38.73
CA ASP A 566 15.33 22.30 -38.78
C ASP A 566 15.94 21.03 -39.42
N ASP A 567 16.81 21.20 -40.42
CA ASP A 567 17.52 20.10 -41.11
C ASP A 567 18.57 19.39 -40.23
N ARG A 568 18.90 19.99 -39.08
CA ARG A 568 19.83 19.44 -38.08
C ARG A 568 19.13 18.92 -36.82
N VAL A 569 17.81 19.06 -36.72
CA VAL A 569 17.05 18.45 -35.64
C VAL A 569 16.91 16.95 -35.97
N PRO A 570 17.48 16.04 -35.17
CA PRO A 570 17.30 14.62 -35.42
C PRO A 570 15.83 14.29 -35.20
N VAL A 571 15.16 13.79 -36.25
CA VAL A 571 13.82 13.20 -36.16
C VAL A 571 13.93 11.71 -36.55
N PRO A 572 14.36 10.85 -35.61
CA PRO A 572 14.41 9.40 -35.83
C PRO A 572 13.06 8.83 -36.29
N GLU A 573 13.06 7.72 -37.03
CA GLU A 573 11.81 7.00 -37.36
C GLU A 573 11.01 6.62 -36.10
N ARG A 574 11.70 6.30 -34.99
CA ARG A 574 11.11 6.05 -33.66
C ARG A 574 10.51 7.28 -32.97
N ASP A 575 10.88 8.49 -33.39
CA ASP A 575 10.33 9.74 -32.86
C ASP A 575 9.20 10.26 -33.74
N ARG A 576 9.08 9.80 -35.00
CA ARG A 576 7.86 9.95 -35.83
C ARG A 576 6.66 9.17 -35.27
N GLU A 577 6.91 8.26 -34.32
CA GLU A 577 5.87 7.61 -33.52
C GLU A 577 5.33 8.49 -32.38
N ALA A 578 5.86 9.70 -32.17
CA ALA A 578 5.35 10.69 -31.22
C ALA A 578 4.79 11.92 -31.95
N ASP A 579 3.73 12.51 -31.42
CA ASP A 579 3.17 13.77 -31.91
C ASP A 579 3.83 14.96 -31.20
N VAL A 580 4.26 14.75 -29.95
CA VAL A 580 4.96 15.74 -29.11
C VAL A 580 6.13 15.09 -28.37
N VAL A 581 7.28 15.75 -28.39
CA VAL A 581 8.50 15.37 -27.65
C VAL A 581 8.81 16.46 -26.63
N ILE A 582 8.86 16.10 -25.36
CA ILE A 582 9.13 16.98 -24.21
C ILE A 582 10.57 16.74 -23.74
N LEU A 583 11.35 17.81 -23.69
CA LEU A 583 12.79 17.85 -23.49
C LEU A 583 13.18 18.71 -22.26
N GLY A 584 14.39 18.50 -21.74
CA GLY A 584 15.08 19.37 -20.79
C GLY A 584 16.45 19.80 -21.31
N HIS A 585 17.46 19.84 -20.44
CA HIS A 585 18.90 19.99 -20.73
C HIS A 585 19.36 21.34 -21.26
N THR A 586 18.64 21.98 -22.18
CA THR A 586 19.05 23.29 -22.72
C THR A 586 18.65 24.46 -21.83
N HIS A 587 17.76 24.24 -20.85
CA HIS A 587 17.19 25.24 -19.93
C HIS A 587 16.40 26.38 -20.62
N ARG A 588 16.26 26.33 -21.94
CA ARG A 588 15.66 27.41 -22.74
C ARG A 588 14.25 27.01 -23.18
N PRO A 589 13.22 27.82 -22.85
CA PRO A 589 11.88 27.64 -23.37
C PRO A 589 11.86 27.48 -24.90
N MET A 590 11.24 26.40 -25.38
CA MET A 590 11.15 26.10 -26.81
C MET A 590 9.82 25.40 -27.14
N ALA A 591 9.21 25.78 -28.27
CA ALA A 591 8.17 25.00 -28.93
C ALA A 591 8.34 25.11 -30.45
N ARG A 592 8.69 24.00 -31.11
CA ARG A 592 8.94 23.96 -32.57
C ARG A 592 8.34 22.71 -33.18
N THR A 593 7.97 22.75 -34.45
CA THR A 593 7.45 21.59 -35.19
C THR A 593 8.41 21.26 -36.32
N VAL A 594 9.01 20.07 -36.31
CA VAL A 594 9.98 19.62 -37.32
C VAL A 594 9.60 18.23 -37.79
N GLY A 595 9.50 18.04 -39.11
CA GLY A 595 9.14 16.74 -39.69
C GLY A 595 7.76 16.20 -39.23
N GLY A 596 6.84 17.08 -38.84
CA GLY A 596 5.51 16.71 -38.32
C GLY A 596 5.46 16.43 -36.82
N VAL A 597 6.58 16.47 -36.11
CA VAL A 597 6.69 16.23 -34.66
C VAL A 597 6.90 17.55 -33.92
N ARG A 598 6.22 17.74 -32.78
CA ARG A 598 6.34 18.96 -31.97
C ARG A 598 7.33 18.79 -30.82
N PHE A 599 8.47 19.46 -30.89
CA PHE A 599 9.51 19.48 -29.85
C PHE A 599 9.28 20.63 -28.86
N LEU A 600 9.24 20.30 -27.57
CA LEU A 600 8.96 21.20 -26.47
C LEU A 600 10.05 21.14 -25.43
N ASN A 601 10.53 22.30 -24.97
CA ASN A 601 11.29 22.43 -23.75
C ASN A 601 10.57 23.46 -22.87
N PRO A 602 10.18 23.14 -21.62
CA PRO A 602 9.46 24.07 -20.76
C PRO A 602 10.33 25.23 -20.23
N GLY A 603 11.65 25.20 -20.45
CA GLY A 603 12.62 26.02 -19.75
C GLY A 603 13.09 25.34 -18.47
N SER A 604 13.80 26.08 -17.62
CA SER A 604 14.33 25.56 -16.37
C SER A 604 13.61 26.12 -15.16
N VAL A 605 13.21 25.23 -14.24
CA VAL A 605 12.65 25.64 -12.94
C VAL A 605 13.74 26.17 -12.02
N GLY A 606 14.90 25.52 -11.99
CA GLY A 606 15.96 25.80 -11.02
C GLY A 606 17.12 26.65 -11.55
N ARG A 607 17.23 26.84 -12.88
CA ARG A 607 18.36 27.48 -13.59
C ARG A 607 17.94 28.16 -14.91
N SER A 608 17.02 29.13 -14.87
CA SER A 608 16.66 29.98 -16.02
C SER A 608 17.84 30.77 -16.60
N GLU A 609 17.68 31.37 -17.79
CA GLU A 609 18.73 32.11 -18.50
C GLU A 609 19.48 33.12 -17.60
N ALA A 610 20.79 33.22 -17.84
CA ALA A 610 21.76 33.94 -16.99
C ALA A 610 21.28 35.35 -16.59
N GLY A 611 21.31 35.63 -15.28
CA GLY A 611 20.99 36.94 -14.72
C GLY A 611 19.51 37.21 -14.45
N THR A 612 18.65 36.20 -14.53
CA THR A 612 17.22 36.33 -14.20
C THR A 612 16.86 35.51 -12.96
N ASP A 613 16.29 36.15 -11.91
CA ASP A 613 15.70 35.48 -10.74
C ASP A 613 14.34 34.88 -11.14
N LYS A 614 14.32 34.04 -12.17
CA LYS A 614 13.11 33.49 -12.78
C LYS A 614 13.11 31.95 -12.71
N ALA A 615 11.90 31.40 -12.66
CA ALA A 615 11.63 29.97 -12.85
C ALA A 615 10.69 29.81 -14.04
N ASP A 616 11.09 29.00 -15.01
CA ASP A 616 10.34 28.76 -16.23
C ASP A 616 9.59 27.42 -16.19
N TYR A 617 8.41 27.40 -16.78
CA TYR A 617 7.65 26.19 -17.06
C TYR A 617 6.70 26.40 -18.23
N ALA A 618 6.03 25.34 -18.70
CA ALA A 618 4.99 25.46 -19.73
C ALA A 618 3.67 24.81 -19.31
N LEU A 619 2.55 25.35 -19.80
CA LEU A 619 1.26 24.67 -19.77
C LEU A 619 0.95 24.09 -21.14
N LEU A 620 0.80 22.77 -21.20
CA LEU A 620 0.34 22.05 -22.38
C LEU A 620 -1.17 21.83 -22.27
N GLN A 621 -1.91 22.40 -23.20
CA GLN A 621 -3.32 22.11 -23.44
C GLN A 621 -3.44 21.29 -24.72
N LEU A 622 -4.19 20.20 -24.69
CA LEU A 622 -4.29 19.31 -25.85
C LEU A 622 -5.50 19.62 -26.75
N PHE A 623 -6.56 20.23 -26.20
CA PHE A 623 -7.81 20.52 -26.92
C PHE A 623 -8.43 21.88 -26.52
N PRO A 624 -8.44 22.88 -27.43
CA PRO A 624 -7.57 22.94 -28.62
C PRO A 624 -6.11 22.83 -28.19
N PHE A 625 -5.25 22.32 -29.08
CA PHE A 625 -3.83 22.24 -28.81
C PHE A 625 -3.28 23.65 -28.61
N ASP A 626 -2.70 23.89 -27.44
CA ASP A 626 -2.09 25.17 -27.09
C ASP A 626 -0.94 24.95 -26.11
N ILE A 627 0.10 25.76 -26.22
CA ILE A 627 1.23 25.77 -25.29
C ILE A 627 1.53 27.20 -24.90
N CYS A 628 1.58 27.43 -23.60
CA CYS A 628 1.98 28.71 -23.05
C CYS A 628 3.17 28.50 -22.11
N HIS A 629 4.31 29.13 -22.43
CA HIS A 629 5.43 29.23 -21.51
C HIS A 629 5.19 30.36 -20.51
N PHE A 630 5.61 30.14 -19.26
CA PHE A 630 5.49 31.08 -18.17
C PHE A 630 6.84 31.21 -17.48
N SER A 631 7.17 32.44 -17.09
CA SER A 631 8.33 32.76 -16.26
C SER A 631 7.85 33.43 -14.98
N ILE A 632 8.19 32.87 -13.82
CA ILE A 632 7.82 33.40 -12.52
C ILE A 632 9.03 34.10 -11.91
N SER A 633 8.90 35.36 -11.53
CA SER A 633 9.95 36.03 -10.74
C SER A 633 9.95 35.50 -9.30
N LEU A 634 11.11 35.02 -8.85
CA LEU A 634 11.31 34.58 -7.48
C LEU A 634 11.70 35.80 -6.62
N ASN A 635 10.92 36.09 -5.59
CA ASN A 635 11.28 37.14 -4.64
C ASN A 635 12.46 36.67 -3.78
N ARG A 636 13.50 37.49 -3.65
CA ARG A 636 14.59 37.29 -2.67
C ARG A 636 14.04 37.43 -1.24
N GLY A 637 13.46 36.37 -0.72
CA GLY A 637 13.05 36.25 0.69
C GLY A 637 14.01 35.32 1.41
N GLU A 638 14.86 35.88 2.26
CA GLU A 638 15.68 35.27 3.31
C GLU A 638 15.78 33.73 3.29
N GLU A 639 16.73 33.20 2.51
CA GLU A 639 17.20 31.83 2.71
C GLU A 639 17.85 31.75 4.10
N THR A 640 17.26 30.96 4.98
CA THR A 640 17.89 30.55 6.24
C THR A 640 19.21 29.87 5.91
N ALA A 641 20.32 30.42 6.43
CA ALA A 641 21.64 29.84 6.31
C ALA A 641 21.64 28.36 6.74
N PRO A 642 22.15 27.43 5.92
CA PRO A 642 22.32 26.05 6.36
C PRO A 642 23.44 25.94 7.41
N ASP A 643 23.36 24.90 8.24
CA ASP A 643 24.42 24.46 9.14
C ASP A 643 25.79 24.47 8.44
N SER A 644 26.84 24.83 9.19
CA SER A 644 28.17 25.31 8.78
C SER A 644 29.05 24.37 7.92
N ALA A 645 28.47 23.36 7.26
CA ALA A 645 29.14 22.44 6.35
C ALA A 645 28.46 22.31 4.96
N ALA A 646 27.35 22.99 4.70
CA ALA A 646 26.77 23.05 3.35
C ALA A 646 27.53 24.11 2.50
N PRO A 647 27.79 23.87 1.20
CA PRO A 647 28.21 24.95 0.32
C PRO A 647 27.13 26.04 0.36
N ALA A 648 27.56 27.30 0.53
CA ALA A 648 26.64 28.43 0.65
C ALA A 648 25.62 28.40 -0.51
N PRO A 649 24.31 28.60 -0.25
CA PRO A 649 23.36 28.74 -1.33
C PRO A 649 23.81 29.92 -2.19
N ILE A 650 24.17 29.62 -3.42
CA ILE A 650 24.59 30.63 -4.38
C ILE A 650 23.33 31.39 -4.78
N SER A 651 23.36 32.70 -4.58
CA SER A 651 22.37 33.63 -5.12
C SER A 651 22.12 33.26 -6.59
N LEU A 652 20.86 33.24 -7.02
CA LEU A 652 20.44 32.93 -8.39
C LEU A 652 21.26 33.68 -9.47
N GLY A 653 21.91 34.80 -9.12
CA GLY A 653 22.85 35.55 -9.96
C GLY A 653 24.27 34.97 -10.15
N ASP A 654 24.81 34.11 -9.28
CA ASP A 654 26.21 33.60 -9.45
C ASP A 654 26.30 32.24 -10.18
N TYR A 655 25.24 31.85 -10.88
CA TYR A 655 25.19 30.63 -11.71
C TYR A 655 26.02 30.70 -13.02
N ALA A 656 26.80 31.76 -13.22
CA ALA A 656 27.67 31.99 -14.38
C ALA A 656 29.15 32.07 -13.98
N ARG A 657 29.74 30.91 -13.66
CA ARG A 657 31.15 30.61 -13.92
C ARG A 657 31.32 29.16 -14.31
#